data_AF-A0A921GGA4-F1
#
_entry.id   AF-A0A921GGA4-F1
#
_cell.length_a   1.000
_cell.length_b   1.000
_cell.length_c   1.000
_cell.angle_alpha   90.00
_cell.angle_beta   90.00
_cell.angle_gamma   90.00
#
_symmetry.space_group_name_H-M   'P 1'
#
loop_
_entity.id
_entity.type
_entity.pdbx_description
1 polymer ?
#
loop_
_entity_poly.entity_id
_entity_poly.type
_entity_poly.pdbx_seq_one_letter_code
_entity_poly.pdbx_strand_id
1 'polypeptide(L)'
;LTRPLRAAGSLARRALRPAPVTPTPPPRLPEPRPTRVLVFAFLAGNLGDDLFVRMLCDRYPEVRFLLCAGGDYEGRFSDVPNLTIRPKAEFGSLAGSCDAVVHIGGCCFIQHEKDFSRLYDNDRGLLEASRHLVFLGSNFGPYTDDAYLESYRELFRGYDGVSFSDRYSAGLFEGYPNVAYAPDILFGYPSRPAQKRRHAVISVIELAGRDGRLAISQHAEAYRAFMLGVVRSLVARGYEVTLASFCEEQGDEHEIEALLDEMKVDGQERVTTALYRHHPDEVVRALEDAECVIATHFHAMVLGFAHGCKVLPVVYDQKTRKVLNDLSYPLSLGLEELADANADAWVGRLIAEKPLDAHELANASAGHFRFLDHVLADVSAARERGEGTDDPFAPCQVLFVNGCDLPTLRRYRVEHQREQLELRGVSTDEVHAVDVDPRDAERADVFVVYRCPVTPEVKRFIERAHEFGKRVYFDVDDLVTDTRYTNELPLVQEMSEKDRAVFDDGIARNGRTLALCDGAIVTTERLAEELGRVVPKVLVNRNVASRAMVALSERALRGLSRDPKTVVLGYFSGSMTHNADFELLLPALASVLGQRPQARLKVVGELELPPELEAFSDRVIHAEKVAWEELPSLIASADVNLAPLEPTVFNEAKSENKWTEAALLAVPTVASDFGAFARVIEDGVTGLLCSTTGDWESALLRLIDDESFRRELGERARKRCLAAHVTERTGFGLERFLLGAPADIEHLVPTDEAARARLVREHLATRGLEWARASFDPEPWRGVSLEERVEGARAAAEAGCRVLLLVYELGCGDSATFRYFGYNVAQRLTSSERWHATYAFVEELAQARELVEAAAAVVLVRCRVRPELVSLARGVKARGTRVAYLIDDNALGVEAAQRIVGLMATDPTSEFENAFWSGVCERFRLASELADALVVPNGYFADLLRRRTEKPVFVLHSSVNDEQVEIADAIVSGRRPATDGRFVVGYFSGTSSHQEDFALVEDGVVSFLERHENATLLLGGAFLLDDRLQGLLSRGRVTLMPRVGYVTLQYLQASVDVVLAPLVSDEFTNCKSALKIFEAGIVGTPAVASPTFSYAEAIDQEVTGFICESPVEWDAALEALYANSGARRKMGEAARAFALAHYYGDAVRAEAEAVAEGLLGVPALPVPDEVEQAVEKSGVTSWDDPFQSNPAFA
;
A
#
# COMPACT_ATOMS: atom_id res chain seq x y z
N LEU A 1 36.50 64.48 -0.22
CA LEU A 1 35.57 65.07 0.77
C LEU A 1 34.69 63.94 1.28
N THR A 2 34.57 63.59 2.55
CA THR A 2 35.34 63.86 3.77
C THR A 2 34.59 63.15 4.88
N ARG A 3 35.33 62.29 5.57
CA ARG A 3 35.16 61.86 6.95
C ARG A 3 34.23 60.69 7.34
N PRO A 4 34.67 59.94 8.39
CA PRO A 4 34.15 58.65 8.82
C PRO A 4 33.69 58.66 10.31
N LEU A 5 33.47 57.46 10.86
CA LEU A 5 33.66 57.00 12.26
C LEU A 5 32.43 56.68 13.14
N ARG A 6 32.48 55.41 13.61
CA ARG A 6 32.16 54.85 14.95
C ARG A 6 30.68 54.45 15.19
N ALA A 7 30.36 53.26 15.70
CA ALA A 7 31.07 52.40 16.67
C ALA A 7 30.94 50.90 16.29
N ALA A 8 32.02 50.11 16.21
CA ALA A 8 32.67 49.30 17.27
C ALA A 8 31.74 48.20 17.84
N GLY A 9 32.04 46.90 17.80
CA GLY A 9 33.23 46.16 17.40
C GLY A 9 33.11 44.73 17.97
N SER A 10 33.87 43.77 17.41
CA SER A 10 34.12 42.43 17.96
C SER A 10 32.96 41.42 17.92
N LEU A 11 32.94 40.58 16.88
CA LEU A 11 32.62 39.14 16.98
C LEU A 11 33.31 38.41 15.80
N ALA A 12 34.62 38.24 15.91
CA ALA A 12 35.38 37.33 15.06
C ALA A 12 35.88 36.17 15.94
N ARG A 13 35.62 34.96 15.45
CA ARG A 13 36.33 33.70 15.76
C ARG A 13 36.20 33.19 17.19
N ARG A 14 35.17 32.37 17.41
CA ARG A 14 35.32 31.16 18.20
C ARG A 14 34.80 29.98 17.38
N ALA A 15 35.73 29.21 16.84
CA ALA A 15 35.45 27.92 16.25
C ALA A 15 34.67 27.07 17.27
N LEU A 16 33.45 26.69 16.93
CA LEU A 16 32.75 25.60 17.60
C LEU A 16 33.53 24.33 17.28
N ARG A 17 34.28 23.83 18.27
CA ARG A 17 34.78 22.46 18.23
C ARG A 17 33.59 21.52 18.05
N PRO A 18 33.66 20.48 17.21
CA PRO A 18 32.69 19.40 17.27
C PRO A 18 32.65 18.88 18.71
N ALA A 19 31.46 18.71 19.26
CA ALA A 19 31.29 18.08 20.56
C ALA A 19 31.96 16.70 20.53
N PRO A 20 32.65 16.27 21.61
CA PRO A 20 33.17 14.91 21.67
C PRO A 20 31.97 13.97 21.56
N VAL A 21 31.97 13.14 20.52
CA VAL A 21 31.09 11.99 20.40
C VAL A 21 31.35 11.13 21.63
N THR A 22 30.45 11.21 22.60
CA THR A 22 30.38 10.20 23.64
C THR A 22 29.96 8.92 22.94
N PRO A 23 30.69 7.80 23.06
CA PRO A 23 30.19 6.54 22.55
C PRO A 23 28.83 6.31 23.22
N THR A 24 27.79 6.26 22.40
CA THR A 24 26.45 5.85 22.81
C THR A 24 26.62 4.53 23.56
N PRO A 25 26.10 4.39 24.80
CA PRO A 25 26.09 3.08 25.44
C PRO A 25 25.45 2.10 24.47
N PRO A 26 25.95 0.86 24.37
CA PRO A 26 25.33 -0.14 23.51
C PRO A 26 23.83 -0.17 23.82
N PRO A 27 22.95 -0.21 22.79
CA PRO A 27 21.53 -0.24 23.02
C PRO A 27 21.25 -1.36 24.01
N ARG A 28 20.65 -1.02 25.16
CA ARG A 28 20.09 -2.04 26.02
C ARG A 28 19.12 -2.81 25.15
N LEU A 29 19.26 -4.13 25.09
CA LEU A 29 18.28 -4.99 24.44
C LEU A 29 16.88 -4.55 24.92
N PRO A 30 15.97 -4.22 24.01
CA PRO A 30 14.65 -3.73 24.38
C PRO A 30 13.95 -4.77 25.25
N GLU A 31 13.29 -4.33 26.31
CA GLU A 31 12.38 -5.21 27.04
C GLU A 31 11.23 -5.61 26.08
N PRO A 32 10.91 -6.91 25.99
CA PRO A 32 9.90 -7.41 25.06
C PRO A 32 8.51 -6.84 25.39
N ARG A 33 7.69 -6.65 24.35
CA ARG A 33 6.27 -6.28 24.52
C ARG A 33 5.59 -7.31 25.43
N PRO A 34 4.80 -6.88 26.43
CA PRO A 34 4.09 -7.81 27.30
C PRO A 34 3.02 -8.59 26.51
N THR A 35 2.87 -9.87 26.82
CA THR A 35 1.84 -10.74 26.22
C THR A 35 0.44 -10.18 26.50
N ARG A 36 -0.39 -10.06 25.46
CA ARG A 36 -1.75 -9.55 25.53
C ARG A 36 -2.75 -10.69 25.42
N VAL A 37 -3.66 -10.78 26.39
CA VAL A 37 -4.73 -11.78 26.40
C VAL A 37 -6.08 -11.10 26.50
N LEU A 38 -6.97 -11.40 25.56
CA LEU A 38 -8.36 -10.96 25.64
C LEU A 38 -9.15 -11.95 26.51
N VAL A 39 -9.93 -11.45 27.46
CA VAL A 39 -10.83 -12.24 28.29
C VAL A 39 -12.25 -12.05 27.76
N PHE A 40 -12.84 -13.16 27.29
CA PHE A 40 -14.26 -13.23 26.95
C PHE A 40 -15.00 -13.90 28.11
N ALA A 41 -15.65 -13.09 28.94
CA ALA A 41 -16.33 -13.58 30.14
C ALA A 41 -17.85 -13.35 30.08
N PHE A 42 -18.62 -14.29 30.65
CA PHE A 42 -20.02 -14.04 30.97
C PHE A 42 -20.13 -13.13 32.20
N LEU A 43 -20.43 -11.85 31.96
CA LEU A 43 -20.44 -10.80 32.98
C LEU A 43 -21.88 -10.38 33.30
N ALA A 44 -22.42 -10.90 34.41
CA ALA A 44 -23.78 -10.66 34.92
C ALA A 44 -23.78 -10.22 36.40
N GLY A 45 -22.73 -9.49 36.80
CA GLY A 45 -22.52 -8.99 38.15
C GLY A 45 -22.42 -10.06 39.23
N ASN A 46 -22.05 -11.30 38.89
CA ASN A 46 -22.01 -12.42 39.83
C ASN A 46 -20.61 -12.62 40.42
N LEU A 47 -20.55 -12.87 41.74
CA LEU A 47 -19.30 -12.93 42.50
C LEU A 47 -18.33 -13.98 41.96
N GLY A 48 -18.82 -15.16 41.57
CA GLY A 48 -17.92 -16.25 41.19
C GLY A 48 -17.20 -16.01 39.86
N ASP A 49 -17.92 -15.58 38.82
CA ASP A 49 -17.30 -15.29 37.52
C ASP A 49 -16.33 -14.10 37.62
N ASP A 50 -16.66 -13.09 38.43
CA ASP A 50 -15.77 -11.94 38.69
C ASP A 50 -14.50 -12.37 39.46
N LEU A 51 -14.60 -13.34 40.37
CA LEU A 51 -13.45 -13.95 41.04
C LEU A 51 -12.59 -14.81 40.11
N PHE A 52 -13.17 -15.47 39.10
CA PHE A 52 -12.40 -16.21 38.09
C PHE A 52 -11.49 -15.26 37.31
N VAL A 53 -12.00 -14.10 36.88
CA VAL A 53 -11.21 -13.08 36.18
C VAL A 53 -10.05 -12.59 37.05
N ARG A 54 -10.30 -12.37 38.35
CA ARG A 54 -9.26 -11.99 39.31
C ARG A 54 -8.18 -13.06 39.46
N MET A 55 -8.57 -14.32 39.66
CA MET A 55 -7.63 -15.43 39.75
C MET A 55 -6.79 -15.61 38.48
N LEU A 56 -7.39 -15.38 37.30
CA LEU A 56 -6.65 -15.37 36.03
C LEU A 56 -5.59 -14.27 36.03
N CYS A 57 -5.96 -13.04 36.37
CA CYS A 57 -5.04 -11.90 36.37
C CYS A 57 -3.91 -12.06 37.41
N ASP A 58 -4.24 -12.55 38.60
CA ASP A 58 -3.28 -12.80 39.69
C ASP A 58 -2.29 -13.91 39.35
N ARG A 59 -2.73 -14.95 38.62
CA ARG A 59 -1.86 -16.06 38.19
C ARG A 59 -0.81 -15.61 37.17
N TYR A 60 -1.13 -14.64 36.31
CA TYR A 60 -0.27 -14.18 35.22
C TYR A 60 0.03 -12.69 35.33
N PRO A 61 0.85 -12.25 36.32
CA PRO A 61 1.11 -10.84 36.56
C PRO A 61 1.84 -10.13 35.40
N GLU A 62 2.57 -10.89 34.58
CA GLU A 62 3.33 -10.39 33.42
C GLU A 62 2.48 -10.27 32.13
N VAL A 63 1.24 -10.78 32.15
CA VAL A 63 0.31 -10.72 31.02
C VAL A 63 -0.59 -9.50 31.18
N ARG A 64 -0.79 -8.75 30.09
CA ARG A 64 -1.79 -7.68 30.01
C ARG A 64 -3.12 -8.25 29.55
N PHE A 65 -4.11 -8.21 30.42
CA PHE A 65 -5.46 -8.66 30.12
C PHE A 65 -6.35 -7.51 29.63
N LEU A 66 -7.16 -7.81 28.63
CA LEU A 66 -8.25 -6.94 28.16
C LEU A 66 -9.57 -7.64 28.43
N LEU A 67 -10.53 -6.98 29.08
CA LEU A 67 -11.87 -7.54 29.32
C LEU A 67 -12.92 -6.67 28.65
N CYS A 68 -13.69 -7.27 27.75
CA CYS A 68 -14.81 -6.59 27.10
C CYS A 68 -16.05 -6.60 28.00
N ALA A 69 -16.37 -5.46 28.62
CA ALA A 69 -17.46 -5.34 29.60
C ALA A 69 -18.24 -4.03 29.43
N GLY A 70 -19.35 -3.88 30.19
CA GLY A 70 -20.03 -2.59 30.34
C GLY A 70 -19.18 -1.61 31.16
N GLY A 71 -19.44 -0.30 31.03
CA GLY A 71 -18.67 0.72 31.77
C GLY A 71 -18.82 0.63 33.30
N ASP A 72 -19.87 -0.03 33.79
CA ASP A 72 -20.10 -0.34 35.22
C ASP A 72 -19.05 -1.31 35.80
N TYR A 73 -18.32 -2.03 34.95
CA TYR A 73 -17.26 -2.96 35.35
C TYR A 73 -15.90 -2.31 35.62
N GLU A 74 -15.69 -1.05 35.22
CA GLU A 74 -14.44 -0.33 35.54
C GLU A 74 -14.23 -0.22 37.06
N GLY A 75 -15.31 0.02 37.81
CA GLY A 75 -15.26 0.06 39.28
C GLY A 75 -15.09 -1.30 39.95
N ARG A 76 -15.46 -2.40 39.27
CA ARG A 76 -15.36 -3.78 39.81
C ARG A 76 -13.94 -4.33 39.76
N PHE A 77 -13.09 -3.82 38.88
CA PHE A 77 -11.72 -4.30 38.68
C PHE A 77 -10.65 -3.20 38.77
N SER A 78 -10.99 -2.04 39.34
CA SER A 78 -10.06 -0.90 39.45
C SER A 78 -8.79 -1.20 40.27
N ASP A 79 -8.83 -2.26 41.09
CA ASP A 79 -7.73 -2.73 41.92
C ASP A 79 -6.82 -3.77 41.23
N VAL A 80 -7.15 -4.22 40.02
CA VAL A 80 -6.39 -5.23 39.26
C VAL A 80 -5.43 -4.54 38.27
N PRO A 81 -4.11 -4.53 38.51
CA PRO A 81 -3.17 -3.65 37.81
C PRO A 81 -2.86 -4.06 36.36
N ASN A 82 -3.05 -5.33 36.02
CA ASN A 82 -2.75 -5.89 34.70
C ASN A 82 -4.01 -6.16 33.86
N LEU A 83 -5.15 -5.57 34.23
CA LEU A 83 -6.43 -5.72 33.53
C LEU A 83 -6.94 -4.36 33.04
N THR A 84 -7.39 -4.29 31.78
CA THR A 84 -8.03 -3.10 31.21
C THR A 84 -9.42 -3.43 30.69
N ILE A 85 -10.42 -2.64 31.10
CA ILE A 85 -11.80 -2.79 30.63
C ILE A 85 -11.97 -2.09 29.28
N ARG A 86 -12.63 -2.75 28.34
CA ARG A 86 -12.92 -2.23 26.99
C ARG A 86 -14.41 -2.37 26.68
N PRO A 87 -14.99 -1.47 25.86
CA PRO A 87 -16.37 -1.60 25.42
C PRO A 87 -16.64 -2.93 24.72
N LYS A 88 -17.80 -3.56 25.00
CA LYS A 88 -18.20 -4.82 24.35
C LYS A 88 -18.19 -4.75 22.81
N ALA A 89 -18.41 -3.57 22.22
CA ALA A 89 -18.39 -3.35 20.78
C ALA A 89 -17.01 -3.58 20.12
N GLU A 90 -15.92 -3.48 20.89
CA GLU A 90 -14.55 -3.61 20.37
C GLU A 90 -14.03 -5.06 20.37
N PHE A 91 -14.86 -6.02 20.77
CA PHE A 91 -14.44 -7.41 20.94
C PHE A 91 -13.79 -8.01 19.68
N GLY A 92 -14.43 -7.82 18.51
CA GLY A 92 -13.96 -8.39 17.24
C GLY A 92 -12.59 -7.85 16.82
N SER A 93 -12.35 -6.54 16.96
CA SER A 93 -11.04 -5.94 16.62
C SER A 93 -9.97 -6.34 17.64
N LEU A 94 -10.33 -6.44 18.91
CA LEU A 94 -9.39 -6.81 19.96
C LEU A 94 -8.95 -8.27 19.88
N ALA A 95 -9.86 -9.20 19.54
CA ALA A 95 -9.56 -10.63 19.46
C ALA A 95 -8.42 -10.93 18.48
N GLY A 96 -8.46 -10.33 17.28
CA GLY A 96 -7.40 -10.49 16.27
C GLY A 96 -6.07 -9.81 16.62
N SER A 97 -6.10 -8.81 17.52
CA SER A 97 -4.92 -8.04 17.95
C SER A 97 -4.17 -8.64 19.15
N CYS A 98 -4.78 -9.60 19.86
CA CYS A 98 -4.22 -10.22 21.05
C CYS A 98 -3.47 -11.52 20.72
N ASP A 99 -2.54 -11.89 21.60
CA ASP A 99 -1.75 -13.13 21.43
C ASP A 99 -2.59 -14.37 21.70
N ALA A 100 -3.55 -14.27 22.63
CA ALA A 100 -4.52 -15.32 22.91
C ALA A 100 -5.85 -14.74 23.42
N VAL A 101 -6.90 -15.56 23.35
CA VAL A 101 -8.21 -15.28 23.92
C VAL A 101 -8.58 -16.37 24.92
N VAL A 102 -9.09 -15.94 26.08
CA VAL A 102 -9.50 -16.81 27.17
C VAL A 102 -11.01 -16.66 27.37
N HIS A 103 -11.76 -17.73 27.12
CA HIS A 103 -13.20 -17.80 27.28
C HIS A 103 -13.55 -18.39 28.66
N ILE A 104 -14.29 -17.64 29.49
CA ILE A 104 -14.66 -17.99 30.87
C ILE A 104 -16.17 -17.75 31.11
N GLY A 105 -16.84 -18.58 31.91
CA GLY A 105 -18.14 -18.20 32.50
C GLY A 105 -19.05 -19.34 32.95
N GLY A 106 -19.87 -19.09 33.98
CA GLY A 106 -20.66 -20.10 34.68
C GLY A 106 -21.84 -20.75 33.93
N CYS A 107 -22.18 -20.32 32.71
CA CYS A 107 -23.33 -20.79 31.92
C CYS A 107 -23.11 -20.72 30.38
N CYS A 108 -21.86 -20.74 29.89
CA CYS A 108 -21.56 -20.44 28.48
C CYS A 108 -22.21 -21.37 27.44
N PHE A 109 -22.53 -22.62 27.80
CA PHE A 109 -22.96 -23.63 26.83
C PHE A 109 -24.32 -24.27 27.17
N ILE A 110 -25.25 -23.47 27.71
CA ILE A 110 -26.63 -23.90 27.97
C ILE A 110 -27.51 -23.66 26.74
N GLN A 111 -28.27 -24.70 26.33
CA GLN A 111 -29.25 -24.55 25.26
C GLN A 111 -30.54 -23.92 25.80
N HIS A 112 -30.65 -22.59 25.75
CA HIS A 112 -31.86 -21.87 26.18
C HIS A 112 -33.02 -22.01 25.19
N GLU A 113 -32.73 -22.00 23.88
CA GLU A 113 -33.71 -22.02 22.80
C GLU A 113 -33.54 -23.24 21.89
N LYS A 114 -34.57 -23.61 21.12
CA LYS A 114 -34.45 -24.68 20.11
C LYS A 114 -33.53 -24.26 18.97
N ASP A 115 -33.64 -23.01 18.53
CA ASP A 115 -32.70 -22.39 17.61
C ASP A 115 -31.51 -21.86 18.41
N PHE A 116 -30.33 -22.40 18.14
CA PHE A 116 -29.09 -22.02 18.80
C PHE A 116 -28.08 -21.39 17.84
N SER A 117 -28.47 -21.12 16.59
CA SER A 117 -27.56 -20.64 15.55
C SER A 117 -26.86 -19.35 15.96
N ARG A 118 -27.58 -18.40 16.56
CA ARG A 118 -26.99 -17.13 17.02
C ARG A 118 -25.93 -17.32 18.11
N LEU A 119 -26.16 -18.23 19.07
CA LEU A 119 -25.20 -18.52 20.13
C LEU A 119 -23.95 -19.19 19.53
N TYR A 120 -24.17 -20.17 18.66
CA TYR A 120 -23.11 -20.90 17.98
C TYR A 120 -22.27 -20.01 17.04
N ASP A 121 -22.91 -19.13 16.27
CA ASP A 121 -22.23 -18.21 15.36
C ASP A 121 -21.36 -17.19 16.13
N ASN A 122 -21.78 -16.78 17.33
CA ASN A 122 -20.95 -15.94 18.19
C ASN A 122 -19.68 -16.67 18.67
N ASP A 123 -19.83 -17.91 19.15
CA ASP A 123 -18.69 -18.72 19.58
C ASP A 123 -17.78 -19.11 18.39
N ARG A 124 -18.35 -19.33 17.21
CA ARG A 124 -17.59 -19.56 15.96
C ARG A 124 -16.84 -18.31 15.55
N GLY A 125 -17.47 -17.13 15.59
CA GLY A 125 -16.82 -15.86 15.30
C GLY A 125 -15.67 -15.57 16.27
N LEU A 126 -15.78 -15.99 17.53
CA LEU A 126 -14.69 -15.93 18.50
C LEU A 126 -13.50 -16.79 18.08
N LEU A 127 -13.74 -18.02 17.61
CA LEU A 127 -12.68 -18.88 17.06
C LEU A 127 -12.04 -18.27 15.81
N GLU A 128 -12.84 -17.75 14.88
CA GLU A 128 -12.36 -17.14 13.62
C GLU A 128 -11.49 -15.89 13.87
N ALA A 129 -11.81 -15.11 14.90
CA ALA A 129 -11.07 -13.89 15.24
C ALA A 129 -9.82 -14.13 16.10
N SER A 130 -9.63 -15.33 16.67
CA SER A 130 -8.58 -15.59 17.66
C SER A 130 -7.36 -16.30 17.06
N ARG A 131 -6.16 -15.86 17.43
CA ARG A 131 -4.90 -16.59 17.11
C ARG A 131 -4.76 -17.87 17.91
N HIS A 132 -5.03 -17.77 19.21
CA HIS A 132 -5.16 -18.88 20.14
C HIS A 132 -6.42 -18.67 20.98
N LEU A 133 -7.20 -19.71 21.22
CA LEU A 133 -8.44 -19.68 21.98
C LEU A 133 -8.47 -20.83 23.00
N VAL A 134 -8.54 -20.47 24.29
CA VAL A 134 -8.62 -21.42 25.40
C VAL A 134 -9.88 -21.16 26.20
N PHE A 135 -10.65 -22.22 26.47
CA PHE A 135 -11.81 -22.18 27.34
C PHE A 135 -11.49 -22.74 28.73
N LEU A 136 -11.82 -21.97 29.77
CA LEU A 136 -11.53 -22.30 31.16
C LEU A 136 -12.82 -22.34 31.99
N GLY A 137 -13.15 -23.53 32.50
CA GLY A 137 -14.16 -23.75 33.53
C GLY A 137 -15.50 -24.24 33.00
N SER A 138 -16.53 -24.07 33.83
CA SER A 138 -17.94 -24.36 33.52
C SER A 138 -18.29 -25.78 33.09
N ASN A 139 -19.60 -25.99 32.95
CA ASN A 139 -20.21 -27.26 32.59
C ASN A 139 -20.80 -27.13 31.19
N PHE A 140 -20.92 -28.24 30.47
CA PHE A 140 -21.64 -28.30 29.20
C PHE A 140 -23.12 -28.67 29.43
N GLY A 141 -24.02 -27.85 28.90
CA GLY A 141 -25.46 -28.00 29.03
C GLY A 141 -26.05 -27.41 30.31
N PRO A 142 -27.36 -27.62 30.56
CA PRO A 142 -28.22 -28.62 29.92
C PRO A 142 -28.51 -28.33 28.43
N TYR A 143 -28.65 -29.40 27.65
CA TYR A 143 -29.08 -29.38 26.25
C TYR A 143 -30.15 -30.46 26.02
N THR A 144 -30.91 -30.31 24.94
CA THR A 144 -32.04 -31.18 24.59
C THR A 144 -32.01 -31.69 23.15
N ASP A 145 -31.05 -31.21 22.36
CA ASP A 145 -30.90 -31.51 20.94
C ASP A 145 -29.51 -32.13 20.68
N ASP A 146 -29.47 -33.29 20.03
CA ASP A 146 -28.21 -33.95 19.67
C ASP A 146 -27.40 -33.12 18.65
N ALA A 147 -28.08 -32.32 17.81
CA ALA A 147 -27.42 -31.42 16.87
C ALA A 147 -26.60 -30.33 17.60
N TYR A 148 -27.10 -29.85 18.74
CA TYR A 148 -26.39 -28.88 19.58
C TYR A 148 -25.05 -29.45 20.07
N LEU A 149 -25.06 -30.68 20.58
CA LEU A 149 -23.84 -31.34 21.03
C LEU A 149 -22.86 -31.55 19.87
N GLU A 150 -23.33 -31.98 18.70
CA GLU A 150 -22.45 -32.24 17.56
C GLU A 150 -21.83 -30.96 16.99
N SER A 151 -22.55 -29.84 16.95
CA SER A 151 -22.00 -28.54 16.56
C SER A 151 -20.85 -28.10 17.47
N TYR A 152 -21.01 -28.26 18.80
CA TYR A 152 -19.95 -27.93 19.75
C TYR A 152 -18.80 -28.93 19.76
N ARG A 153 -19.03 -30.19 19.36
CA ARG A 153 -17.96 -31.16 19.10
C ARG A 153 -17.08 -30.76 17.93
N GLU A 154 -17.63 -30.12 16.91
CA GLU A 154 -16.85 -29.57 15.81
C GLU A 154 -16.09 -28.32 16.26
N LEU A 155 -16.80 -27.38 16.90
CA LEU A 155 -16.22 -26.12 17.37
C LEU A 155 -15.03 -26.32 18.32
N PHE A 156 -15.17 -27.19 19.33
CA PHE A 156 -14.09 -27.46 20.28
C PHE A 156 -12.89 -28.19 19.67
N ARG A 157 -12.95 -28.72 18.44
CA ARG A 157 -11.72 -29.17 17.75
C ARG A 157 -10.82 -28.00 17.37
N GLY A 158 -11.39 -26.81 17.14
CA GLY A 158 -10.65 -25.61 16.78
C GLY A 158 -9.99 -24.90 17.96
N TYR A 159 -10.40 -25.19 19.19
CA TYR A 159 -9.86 -24.54 20.39
C TYR A 159 -8.50 -25.15 20.75
N ASP A 160 -7.54 -24.32 21.18
CA ASP A 160 -6.25 -24.80 21.68
C ASP A 160 -6.39 -25.61 22.98
N GLY A 161 -7.44 -25.32 23.77
CA GLY A 161 -7.76 -26.09 24.96
C GLY A 161 -9.14 -25.79 25.53
N VAL A 162 -9.77 -26.81 26.10
CA VAL A 162 -11.09 -26.75 26.73
C VAL A 162 -11.01 -27.48 28.07
N SER A 163 -11.31 -26.80 29.17
CA SER A 163 -11.28 -27.42 30.50
C SER A 163 -12.60 -27.28 31.23
N PHE A 164 -13.31 -28.39 31.45
CA PHE A 164 -14.60 -28.43 32.15
C PHE A 164 -14.45 -28.64 33.67
N SER A 165 -15.43 -28.14 34.42
CA SER A 165 -15.47 -28.20 35.90
C SER A 165 -16.16 -29.46 36.46
N ASP A 166 -16.65 -30.36 35.60
CA ASP A 166 -17.25 -31.65 35.99
C ASP A 166 -16.89 -32.79 35.02
N ARG A 167 -16.86 -34.02 35.53
CA ARG A 167 -16.47 -35.20 34.75
C ARG A 167 -17.48 -35.58 33.69
N TYR A 168 -18.77 -35.30 33.91
CA TYR A 168 -19.81 -35.59 32.94
C TYR A 168 -19.60 -34.76 31.66
N SER A 169 -19.37 -33.46 31.79
CA SER A 169 -19.15 -32.56 30.64
C SER A 169 -17.88 -32.94 29.88
N ALA A 170 -16.78 -33.22 30.58
CA ALA A 170 -15.57 -33.72 29.95
C ALA A 170 -15.79 -35.07 29.21
N GLY A 171 -16.63 -35.95 29.77
CA GLY A 171 -17.00 -37.24 29.16
C GLY A 171 -17.80 -37.11 27.86
N LEU A 172 -18.53 -36.02 27.63
CA LEU A 172 -19.24 -35.78 26.36
C LEU A 172 -18.30 -35.63 25.15
N PHE A 173 -17.04 -35.27 25.42
CA PHE A 173 -15.98 -35.02 24.45
C PHE A 173 -14.79 -35.99 24.64
N GLU A 174 -15.04 -37.19 25.17
CA GLU A 174 -14.01 -38.21 25.36
C GLU A 174 -13.28 -38.53 24.03
N GLY A 175 -11.95 -38.60 24.09
CA GLY A 175 -11.08 -38.83 22.92
C GLY A 175 -10.45 -37.57 22.31
N TYR A 176 -10.83 -36.37 22.77
CA TYR A 176 -10.24 -35.12 22.30
C TYR A 176 -8.98 -34.77 23.11
N PRO A 177 -7.80 -34.59 22.47
CA PRO A 177 -6.55 -34.34 23.21
C PRO A 177 -6.51 -32.97 23.89
N ASN A 178 -7.31 -32.02 23.39
CA ASN A 178 -7.43 -30.65 23.86
C ASN A 178 -8.58 -30.45 24.87
N VAL A 179 -9.19 -31.54 25.40
CA VAL A 179 -10.23 -31.46 26.44
C VAL A 179 -9.70 -31.97 27.79
N ALA A 180 -10.06 -31.29 28.88
CA ALA A 180 -9.68 -31.63 30.25
C ALA A 180 -10.85 -31.57 31.22
N TYR A 181 -10.72 -32.30 32.32
CA TYR A 181 -11.46 -32.06 33.56
C TYR A 181 -10.51 -31.51 34.62
N ALA A 182 -10.95 -30.49 35.35
CA ALA A 182 -10.38 -30.05 36.62
C ALA A 182 -11.52 -29.62 37.57
N PRO A 183 -11.36 -29.73 38.90
CA PRO A 183 -12.32 -29.15 39.83
C PRO A 183 -12.40 -27.64 39.67
N ASP A 184 -13.57 -27.06 39.97
CA ASP A 184 -13.85 -25.63 39.83
C ASP A 184 -12.71 -24.71 40.30
N ILE A 185 -12.42 -23.66 39.52
CA ILE A 185 -11.27 -22.77 39.72
C ILE A 185 -11.26 -22.15 41.12
N LEU A 186 -12.42 -21.89 41.72
CA LEU A 186 -12.51 -21.25 43.04
C LEU A 186 -12.14 -22.17 44.21
N PHE A 187 -11.94 -23.48 43.99
CA PHE A 187 -11.28 -24.31 45.02
C PHE A 187 -9.86 -23.82 45.31
N GLY A 188 -9.19 -23.22 44.32
CA GLY A 188 -7.87 -22.60 44.47
C GLY A 188 -7.89 -21.17 45.03
N TYR A 189 -9.06 -20.62 45.38
CA TYR A 189 -9.17 -19.26 45.88
C TYR A 189 -8.44 -19.12 47.24
N PRO A 190 -7.59 -18.09 47.44
CA PRO A 190 -6.74 -18.00 48.62
C PRO A 190 -7.58 -17.76 49.89
N SER A 191 -7.67 -18.79 50.75
CA SER A 191 -8.26 -18.66 52.09
C SER A 191 -7.27 -18.03 53.05
N ARG A 192 -7.68 -16.99 53.77
CA ARG A 192 -6.92 -16.51 54.94
C ARG A 192 -7.12 -17.47 56.12
N PRO A 193 -6.07 -17.81 56.90
CA PRO A 193 -6.24 -18.63 58.09
C PRO A 193 -7.05 -17.86 59.13
N ALA A 194 -8.31 -18.25 59.33
CA ALA A 194 -9.19 -17.68 60.34
C ALA A 194 -9.69 -18.78 61.28
N GLN A 195 -9.81 -18.45 62.58
CA GLN A 195 -10.40 -19.37 63.54
C GLN A 195 -11.92 -19.41 63.31
N LYS A 196 -12.45 -20.60 63.00
CA LYS A 196 -13.89 -20.78 62.80
C LYS A 196 -14.67 -20.42 64.06
N ARG A 197 -15.71 -19.61 63.88
CA ARG A 197 -16.65 -19.18 64.92
C ARG A 197 -18.00 -19.83 64.69
N ARG A 198 -18.89 -19.75 65.68
CA ARG A 198 -20.32 -20.09 65.50
C ARG A 198 -20.99 -19.02 64.64
N HIS A 199 -20.58 -18.96 63.39
CA HIS A 199 -21.04 -18.06 62.35
C HIS A 199 -21.45 -18.94 61.16
N ALA A 200 -22.62 -18.68 60.60
CA ALA A 200 -23.16 -19.38 59.44
C ALA A 200 -23.46 -18.39 58.31
N VAL A 201 -23.04 -18.70 57.09
CA VAL A 201 -23.38 -17.90 55.90
C VAL A 201 -24.47 -18.61 55.11
N ILE A 202 -25.51 -17.88 54.70
CA ILE A 202 -26.62 -18.41 53.92
C ILE A 202 -26.69 -17.61 52.63
N SER A 203 -26.42 -18.28 51.52
CA SER A 203 -26.61 -17.72 50.18
C SER A 203 -28.00 -18.10 49.68
N VAL A 204 -28.76 -17.09 49.26
CA VAL A 204 -30.14 -17.23 48.77
C VAL A 204 -30.28 -16.76 47.33
N ILE A 205 -31.37 -17.16 46.68
CA ILE A 205 -31.80 -16.68 45.35
C ILE A 205 -33.29 -16.41 45.35
N GLU A 206 -33.75 -15.49 44.52
CA GLU A 206 -35.18 -15.34 44.27
C GLU A 206 -35.67 -16.41 43.30
N LEU A 207 -36.58 -17.28 43.76
CA LEU A 207 -37.22 -18.29 42.91
C LEU A 207 -38.47 -17.76 42.18
N ALA A 208 -39.10 -16.71 42.72
CA ALA A 208 -40.30 -16.11 42.13
C ALA A 208 -40.00 -15.56 40.72
N GLY A 209 -40.94 -15.73 39.78
CA GLY A 209 -40.81 -15.24 38.41
C GLY A 209 -39.89 -16.06 37.48
N ARG A 210 -39.27 -17.14 37.95
CA ARG A 210 -38.45 -18.04 37.13
C ARG A 210 -39.30 -19.13 36.44
N ASP A 211 -40.14 -18.72 35.49
CA ASP A 211 -41.14 -19.56 34.79
C ASP A 211 -40.67 -20.12 33.42
N GLY A 212 -39.37 -20.10 33.15
CA GLY A 212 -38.80 -20.53 31.86
C GLY A 212 -38.88 -22.05 31.59
N ARG A 213 -38.16 -22.53 30.56
CA ARG A 213 -38.13 -23.97 30.16
C ARG A 213 -37.67 -24.91 31.30
N LEU A 214 -36.96 -24.39 32.29
CA LEU A 214 -36.54 -25.05 33.54
C LEU A 214 -37.17 -24.33 34.74
N ALA A 215 -38.50 -24.23 34.77
CA ALA A 215 -39.22 -23.47 35.81
C ALA A 215 -38.93 -24.01 37.23
N ILE A 216 -38.62 -23.09 38.14
CA ILE A 216 -38.37 -23.38 39.57
C ILE A 216 -39.24 -22.53 40.50
N SER A 217 -40.05 -21.63 39.95
CA SER A 217 -40.95 -20.72 40.69
C SER A 217 -41.96 -21.45 41.57
N GLN A 218 -42.37 -22.67 41.20
CA GLN A 218 -43.28 -23.50 41.98
C GLN A 218 -42.73 -23.87 43.37
N HIS A 219 -41.42 -23.76 43.59
CA HIS A 219 -40.77 -24.08 44.87
C HIS A 219 -40.56 -22.85 45.76
N ALA A 220 -40.93 -21.63 45.32
CA ALA A 220 -40.62 -20.38 46.03
C ALA A 220 -41.11 -20.34 47.48
N GLU A 221 -42.36 -20.73 47.72
CA GLU A 221 -42.95 -20.73 49.08
C GLU A 221 -42.25 -21.74 50.00
N ALA A 222 -42.02 -22.96 49.51
CA ALA A 222 -41.32 -24.01 50.26
C ALA A 222 -39.87 -23.64 50.56
N TYR A 223 -39.18 -23.01 49.60
CA TYR A 223 -37.81 -22.51 49.73
C TYR A 223 -37.70 -21.43 50.80
N ARG A 224 -38.57 -20.41 50.76
CA ARG A 224 -38.57 -19.34 51.75
C ARG A 224 -38.86 -19.87 53.15
N ALA A 225 -39.88 -20.72 53.28
CA ALA A 225 -40.23 -21.35 54.56
C ALA A 225 -39.08 -22.18 55.14
N PHE A 226 -38.38 -22.92 54.30
CA PHE A 226 -37.20 -23.71 54.69
C PHE A 226 -36.04 -22.81 55.14
N MET A 227 -35.68 -21.79 54.35
CA MET A 227 -34.59 -20.86 54.67
C MET A 227 -34.86 -20.11 55.98
N LEU A 228 -36.09 -19.64 56.18
CA LEU A 228 -36.52 -19.01 57.44
C LEU A 228 -36.40 -19.99 58.63
N GLY A 229 -36.77 -21.25 58.43
CA GLY A 229 -36.59 -22.32 59.41
C GLY A 229 -35.12 -22.59 59.75
N VAL A 230 -34.24 -22.57 58.76
CA VAL A 230 -32.78 -22.75 58.92
C VAL A 230 -32.21 -21.60 59.74
N VAL A 231 -32.54 -20.35 59.40
CA VAL A 231 -32.09 -19.16 60.14
C VAL A 231 -32.51 -19.25 61.62
N ARG A 232 -33.80 -19.51 61.88
CA ARG A 232 -34.33 -19.64 63.25
C ARG A 232 -33.63 -20.75 64.04
N SER A 233 -33.41 -21.90 63.40
CA SER A 233 -32.73 -23.06 63.99
C SER A 233 -31.27 -22.78 64.35
N LEU A 234 -30.54 -22.05 63.50
CA LEU A 234 -29.15 -21.65 63.73
C LEU A 234 -29.04 -20.60 64.84
N VAL A 235 -29.89 -19.57 64.83
CA VAL A 235 -29.94 -18.54 65.86
C VAL A 235 -30.24 -19.15 67.23
N ALA A 236 -31.22 -20.07 67.31
CA ALA A 236 -31.54 -20.80 68.54
C ALA A 236 -30.38 -21.66 69.08
N ARG A 237 -29.47 -22.09 68.20
CA ARG A 237 -28.24 -22.85 68.54
C ARG A 237 -27.03 -21.98 68.83
N GLY A 238 -27.20 -20.65 68.88
CA GLY A 238 -26.12 -19.73 69.22
C GLY A 238 -25.22 -19.36 68.02
N TYR A 239 -25.68 -19.50 66.78
CA TYR A 239 -24.95 -19.02 65.59
C TYR A 239 -25.27 -17.55 65.28
N GLU A 240 -24.24 -16.76 64.94
CA GLU A 240 -24.42 -15.55 64.14
C GLU A 240 -24.71 -15.99 62.69
N VAL A 241 -25.62 -15.31 62.00
CA VAL A 241 -26.06 -15.69 60.66
C VAL A 241 -25.86 -14.52 59.70
N THR A 242 -25.14 -14.74 58.61
CA THR A 242 -25.01 -13.76 57.53
C THR A 242 -25.80 -14.22 56.31
N LEU A 243 -26.79 -13.43 55.89
CA LEU A 243 -27.48 -13.60 54.61
C LEU A 243 -26.66 -12.93 53.51
N ALA A 244 -26.20 -13.69 52.52
CA ALA A 244 -25.23 -13.24 51.53
C ALA A 244 -25.82 -13.20 50.12
N SER A 245 -25.70 -12.04 49.46
CA SER A 245 -26.01 -11.83 48.04
C SER A 245 -24.75 -12.10 47.20
N PHE A 246 -24.88 -13.00 46.22
CA PHE A 246 -23.82 -13.38 45.29
C PHE A 246 -24.07 -12.83 43.88
N CYS A 247 -25.31 -12.46 43.55
CA CYS A 247 -25.70 -11.86 42.29
C CYS A 247 -27.00 -11.04 42.45
N GLU A 248 -26.92 -9.72 42.27
CA GLU A 248 -28.08 -8.83 42.32
C GLU A 248 -29.14 -9.18 41.26
N GLU A 249 -28.70 -9.49 40.03
CA GLU A 249 -29.58 -9.85 38.91
C GLU A 249 -30.40 -11.14 39.16
N GLN A 250 -29.98 -11.97 40.10
CA GLN A 250 -30.70 -13.18 40.50
C GLN A 250 -31.77 -12.94 41.59
N GLY A 251 -31.96 -11.69 42.00
CA GLY A 251 -32.95 -11.29 43.01
C GLY A 251 -32.52 -11.59 44.44
N ASP A 252 -31.23 -11.89 44.68
CA ASP A 252 -30.71 -12.28 45.98
C ASP A 252 -31.05 -11.24 47.07
N GLU A 253 -30.85 -9.95 46.81
CA GLU A 253 -31.14 -8.87 47.77
C GLU A 253 -32.65 -8.80 48.10
N HIS A 254 -33.52 -9.04 47.11
CA HIS A 254 -34.97 -9.06 47.31
C HIS A 254 -35.41 -10.21 48.23
N GLU A 255 -34.85 -11.41 48.03
CA GLU A 255 -35.17 -12.56 48.87
C GLU A 255 -34.59 -12.39 50.29
N ILE A 256 -33.40 -11.77 50.43
CA ILE A 256 -32.84 -11.38 51.73
C ILE A 256 -33.78 -10.42 52.47
N GLU A 257 -34.27 -9.39 51.79
CA GLU A 257 -35.25 -8.44 52.36
C GLU A 257 -36.54 -9.13 52.80
N ALA A 258 -37.08 -10.03 51.97
CA ALA A 258 -38.27 -10.81 52.30
C ALA A 258 -38.07 -11.68 53.55
N LEU A 259 -36.93 -12.36 53.67
CA LEU A 259 -36.59 -13.16 54.85
C LEU A 259 -36.47 -12.29 56.11
N LEU A 260 -35.80 -11.14 56.02
CA LEU A 260 -35.67 -10.21 57.15
C LEU A 260 -37.01 -9.63 57.58
N ASP A 261 -37.90 -9.35 56.64
CA ASP A 261 -39.24 -8.83 56.90
C ASP A 261 -40.14 -9.85 57.61
N GLU A 262 -40.05 -11.14 57.23
CA GLU A 262 -40.80 -12.23 57.86
C GLU A 262 -40.24 -12.66 59.23
N MET A 263 -39.01 -12.23 59.58
CA MET A 263 -38.35 -12.58 60.85
C MET A 263 -38.73 -11.71 62.05
N LYS A 264 -39.26 -10.48 61.84
CA LYS A 264 -39.37 -9.27 62.70
C LYS A 264 -39.67 -9.37 64.23
N VAL A 265 -39.64 -10.53 64.89
CA VAL A 265 -40.09 -10.68 66.29
C VAL A 265 -39.11 -11.44 67.22
N ASP A 266 -38.18 -12.28 66.74
CA ASP A 266 -37.21 -12.98 67.65
C ASP A 266 -35.84 -13.31 66.98
N GLY A 267 -34.72 -12.91 67.61
CA GLY A 267 -33.35 -13.32 67.25
C GLY A 267 -32.68 -12.57 66.10
N GLN A 268 -33.28 -11.48 65.62
CA GLN A 268 -32.80 -10.69 64.49
C GLN A 268 -31.47 -9.97 64.75
N GLU A 269 -31.13 -9.67 66.01
CA GLU A 269 -29.87 -9.02 66.41
C GLU A 269 -28.61 -9.85 66.11
N ARG A 270 -28.79 -11.12 65.76
CA ARG A 270 -27.73 -12.06 65.39
C ARG A 270 -27.69 -12.36 63.89
N VAL A 271 -28.47 -11.63 63.10
CA VAL A 271 -28.53 -11.75 61.64
C VAL A 271 -27.96 -10.50 60.98
N THR A 272 -26.97 -10.68 60.12
CA THR A 272 -26.32 -9.64 59.31
C THR A 272 -26.46 -9.94 57.82
N THR A 273 -26.15 -8.97 56.97
CA THR A 273 -26.14 -9.12 55.50
C THR A 273 -24.75 -8.92 54.95
N ALA A 274 -24.41 -9.63 53.87
CA ALA A 274 -23.20 -9.40 53.08
C ALA A 274 -23.58 -9.28 51.59
N LEU A 275 -23.42 -8.10 50.99
CA LEU A 275 -23.94 -7.83 49.63
C LEU A 275 -22.82 -7.66 48.61
N TYR A 276 -22.80 -8.50 47.56
CA TYR A 276 -21.84 -8.34 46.48
C TYR A 276 -22.30 -7.28 45.46
N ARG A 277 -21.56 -6.17 45.38
CA ARG A 277 -21.82 -5.07 44.41
C ARG A 277 -20.64 -4.74 43.52
N HIS A 278 -19.48 -4.42 44.11
CA HIS A 278 -18.28 -4.07 43.35
C HIS A 278 -17.05 -4.87 43.79
N HIS A 279 -16.78 -4.91 45.10
CA HIS A 279 -15.64 -5.65 45.66
C HIS A 279 -16.10 -6.92 46.37
N PRO A 280 -15.35 -8.04 46.23
CA PRO A 280 -15.71 -9.33 46.81
C PRO A 280 -15.52 -9.40 48.34
N ASP A 281 -14.84 -8.41 48.92
CA ASP A 281 -14.36 -8.41 50.31
C ASP A 281 -15.43 -8.73 51.36
N GLU A 282 -16.64 -8.20 51.24
CA GLU A 282 -17.69 -8.35 52.26
C GLU A 282 -18.17 -9.80 52.37
N VAL A 283 -18.47 -10.43 51.24
CA VAL A 283 -18.96 -11.82 51.17
C VAL A 283 -17.84 -12.82 51.47
N VAL A 284 -16.63 -12.59 50.93
CA VAL A 284 -15.49 -13.47 51.16
C VAL A 284 -15.07 -13.45 52.64
N ARG A 285 -15.00 -12.27 53.28
CA ARG A 285 -14.66 -12.18 54.72
C ARG A 285 -15.68 -12.88 55.61
N ALA A 286 -16.97 -12.87 55.23
CA ALA A 286 -17.99 -13.60 55.97
C ALA A 286 -17.78 -15.12 55.93
N LEU A 287 -17.19 -15.66 54.85
CA LEU A 287 -16.89 -17.08 54.71
C LEU A 287 -15.62 -17.51 55.47
N GLU A 288 -14.65 -16.60 55.65
CA GLU A 288 -13.37 -16.92 56.30
C GLU A 288 -13.55 -17.47 57.72
N ASP A 289 -14.38 -16.85 58.56
CA ASP A 289 -14.62 -17.28 59.95
C ASP A 289 -15.89 -18.12 60.15
N ALA A 290 -16.68 -18.37 59.11
CA ALA A 290 -17.88 -19.19 59.18
C ALA A 290 -17.58 -20.68 59.41
N GLU A 291 -18.29 -21.30 60.36
CA GLU A 291 -18.27 -22.75 60.57
C GLU A 291 -19.16 -23.46 59.55
N CYS A 292 -20.32 -22.87 59.20
CA CYS A 292 -21.34 -23.49 58.36
C CYS A 292 -21.70 -22.58 57.16
N VAL A 293 -22.01 -23.18 56.01
CA VAL A 293 -22.54 -22.48 54.84
C VAL A 293 -23.78 -23.22 54.34
N ILE A 294 -24.87 -22.50 54.14
CA ILE A 294 -26.04 -23.00 53.41
C ILE A 294 -26.01 -22.33 52.05
N ALA A 295 -25.73 -23.13 51.02
CA ALA A 295 -25.38 -22.64 49.70
C ALA A 295 -26.50 -22.94 48.72
N THR A 296 -27.23 -21.90 48.29
CA THR A 296 -28.09 -22.02 47.11
C THR A 296 -27.30 -21.71 45.85
N HIS A 297 -26.48 -20.65 45.84
CA HIS A 297 -25.56 -20.40 44.73
C HIS A 297 -24.46 -21.47 44.64
N PHE A 298 -24.16 -21.90 43.42
CA PHE A 298 -23.07 -22.85 43.14
C PHE A 298 -21.72 -22.36 43.70
N HIS A 299 -21.35 -21.09 43.47
CA HIS A 299 -20.07 -20.56 43.95
C HIS A 299 -20.05 -20.33 45.47
N ALA A 300 -21.20 -20.20 46.15
CA ALA A 300 -21.25 -20.21 47.61
C ALA A 300 -20.88 -21.60 48.18
N MET A 301 -21.28 -22.67 47.49
CA MET A 301 -20.90 -24.04 47.86
C MET A 301 -19.39 -24.24 47.69
N VAL A 302 -18.85 -23.89 46.52
CA VAL A 302 -17.41 -24.05 46.22
C VAL A 302 -16.55 -23.24 47.20
N LEU A 303 -16.87 -21.96 47.42
CA LEU A 303 -16.13 -21.12 48.36
C LEU A 303 -16.29 -21.60 49.81
N GLY A 304 -17.45 -22.11 50.20
CA GLY A 304 -17.66 -22.72 51.52
C GLY A 304 -16.74 -23.92 51.75
N PHE A 305 -16.61 -24.82 50.76
CA PHE A 305 -15.66 -25.92 50.83
C PHE A 305 -14.21 -25.44 50.84
N ALA A 306 -13.84 -24.48 50.00
CA ALA A 306 -12.49 -23.92 49.93
C ALA A 306 -12.04 -23.28 51.26
N HIS A 307 -12.97 -22.67 52.01
CA HIS A 307 -12.71 -22.10 53.33
C HIS A 307 -12.85 -23.12 54.47
N GLY A 308 -13.04 -24.41 54.19
CA GLY A 308 -13.16 -25.46 55.20
C GLY A 308 -14.43 -25.36 56.06
N CYS A 309 -15.52 -24.85 55.50
CA CYS A 309 -16.83 -24.83 56.15
C CYS A 309 -17.55 -26.18 56.01
N LYS A 310 -18.49 -26.44 56.92
CA LYS A 310 -19.52 -27.46 56.73
C LYS A 310 -20.58 -26.89 55.78
N VAL A 311 -20.88 -27.56 54.68
CA VAL A 311 -21.75 -26.98 53.65
C VAL A 311 -23.04 -27.79 53.49
N LEU A 312 -24.18 -27.10 53.42
CA LEU A 312 -25.46 -27.68 52.99
C LEU A 312 -25.86 -27.03 51.65
N PRO A 313 -25.63 -27.70 50.52
CA PRO A 313 -26.12 -27.27 49.22
C PRO A 313 -27.63 -27.45 49.10
N VAL A 314 -28.33 -26.38 48.70
CA VAL A 314 -29.73 -26.42 48.27
C VAL A 314 -29.73 -26.38 46.74
N VAL A 315 -29.91 -27.56 46.13
CA VAL A 315 -29.61 -27.82 44.73
C VAL A 315 -30.82 -27.53 43.85
N TYR A 316 -30.69 -26.53 42.96
CA TYR A 316 -31.73 -26.19 41.97
C TYR A 316 -31.30 -26.42 40.52
N ASP A 317 -30.01 -26.64 40.25
CA ASP A 317 -29.46 -26.77 38.91
C ASP A 317 -28.62 -28.06 38.72
N GLN A 318 -28.43 -28.46 37.47
CA GLN A 318 -27.69 -29.67 37.13
C GLN A 318 -26.17 -29.55 37.36
N LYS A 319 -25.61 -28.33 37.26
CA LYS A 319 -24.16 -28.09 37.43
C LYS A 319 -23.75 -28.39 38.86
N THR A 320 -24.48 -27.87 39.84
CA THR A 320 -24.29 -28.17 41.26
C THR A 320 -24.41 -29.66 41.55
N ARG A 321 -25.43 -30.32 40.99
CA ARG A 321 -25.65 -31.77 41.18
C ARG A 321 -24.50 -32.62 40.61
N LYS A 322 -23.98 -32.30 39.43
CA LYS A 322 -22.86 -33.02 38.79
C LYS A 322 -21.57 -32.90 39.62
N VAL A 323 -21.26 -31.70 40.10
CA VAL A 323 -20.07 -31.48 40.96
C VAL A 323 -20.20 -32.22 42.28
N LEU A 324 -21.37 -32.19 42.93
CA LEU A 324 -21.59 -32.96 44.17
C LEU A 324 -21.45 -34.47 43.98
N ASN A 325 -21.89 -35.00 42.83
CA ASN A 325 -21.69 -36.40 42.48
C ASN A 325 -20.20 -36.74 42.29
N ASP A 326 -19.46 -35.88 41.60
CA ASP A 326 -18.00 -36.04 41.42
C ASP A 326 -17.25 -36.04 42.75
N LEU A 327 -17.72 -35.25 43.72
CA LEU A 327 -17.18 -35.20 45.09
C LEU A 327 -17.69 -36.34 45.98
N SER A 328 -18.69 -37.11 45.53
CA SER A 328 -19.41 -38.08 46.37
C SER A 328 -19.90 -37.48 47.69
N TYR A 329 -20.36 -36.21 47.65
CA TYR A 329 -20.71 -35.46 48.85
C TYR A 329 -22.05 -35.95 49.44
N PRO A 330 -22.11 -36.36 50.72
CA PRO A 330 -23.25 -37.09 51.27
C PRO A 330 -24.44 -36.19 51.68
N LEU A 331 -24.25 -34.87 51.77
CA LEU A 331 -25.22 -33.95 52.32
C LEU A 331 -25.66 -32.92 51.27
N SER A 332 -26.83 -33.11 50.65
CA SER A 332 -27.45 -32.14 49.75
C SER A 332 -28.97 -32.27 49.79
N LEU A 333 -29.68 -31.22 49.37
CA LEU A 333 -31.14 -31.16 49.37
C LEU A 333 -31.63 -30.56 48.04
N GLY A 334 -32.47 -31.28 47.29
CA GLY A 334 -33.11 -30.75 46.07
C GLY A 334 -34.29 -29.82 46.37
N LEU A 335 -34.64 -28.94 45.43
CA LEU A 335 -35.82 -28.07 45.57
C LEU A 335 -37.13 -28.86 45.73
N GLU A 336 -37.21 -30.01 45.06
CA GLU A 336 -38.34 -30.93 45.09
C GLU A 336 -38.58 -31.55 46.47
N GLU A 337 -37.57 -31.58 47.33
CA GLU A 337 -37.63 -32.17 48.68
C GLU A 337 -37.96 -31.14 49.78
N LEU A 338 -37.95 -29.84 49.45
CA LEU A 338 -38.07 -28.75 50.43
C LEU A 338 -39.42 -28.74 51.17
N ALA A 339 -40.51 -29.08 50.47
CA ALA A 339 -41.85 -29.07 51.06
C ALA A 339 -41.99 -30.02 52.25
N ASP A 340 -41.25 -31.14 52.24
CA ASP A 340 -41.26 -32.17 53.28
C ASP A 340 -40.04 -32.07 54.22
N ALA A 341 -39.12 -31.13 53.98
CA ALA A 341 -37.87 -31.01 54.71
C ALA A 341 -38.04 -30.29 56.06
N ASN A 342 -37.59 -30.93 57.15
CA ASN A 342 -37.52 -30.28 58.45
C ASN A 342 -36.19 -29.52 58.62
N ALA A 343 -36.25 -28.18 58.60
CA ALA A 343 -35.08 -27.31 58.71
C ALA A 343 -34.23 -27.55 59.98
N ASP A 344 -34.86 -27.82 61.14
CA ASP A 344 -34.15 -28.08 62.39
C ASP A 344 -33.30 -29.37 62.32
N ALA A 345 -33.87 -30.42 61.73
CA ALA A 345 -33.19 -31.69 61.51
C ALA A 345 -32.05 -31.59 60.48
N TRP A 346 -32.20 -30.76 59.45
CA TRP A 346 -31.15 -30.51 58.45
C TRP A 346 -30.01 -29.66 59.02
N VAL A 347 -30.29 -28.64 59.83
CA VAL A 347 -29.26 -27.89 60.58
C VAL A 347 -28.51 -28.81 61.55
N GLY A 348 -29.22 -29.72 62.23
CA GLY A 348 -28.58 -30.72 63.09
C GLY A 348 -27.61 -31.63 62.33
N ARG A 349 -27.98 -32.08 61.13
CA ARG A 349 -27.10 -32.86 60.23
C ARG A 349 -25.89 -32.06 59.77
N LEU A 350 -26.09 -30.82 59.34
CA LEU A 350 -25.01 -29.93 58.90
C LEU A 350 -23.97 -29.71 60.00
N ILE A 351 -24.39 -29.42 61.24
CA ILE A 351 -23.46 -29.17 62.36
C ILE A 351 -22.68 -30.43 62.73
N ALA A 352 -23.28 -31.62 62.58
CA ALA A 352 -22.63 -32.90 62.84
C ALA A 352 -21.66 -33.34 61.72
N GLU A 353 -21.76 -32.74 60.54
CA GLU A 353 -20.94 -33.06 59.39
C GLU A 353 -19.48 -32.62 59.57
N LYS A 354 -18.55 -33.32 58.91
CA LYS A 354 -17.15 -32.91 58.85
C LYS A 354 -16.94 -31.99 57.65
N PRO A 355 -16.13 -30.91 57.78
CA PRO A 355 -15.70 -30.14 56.62
C PRO A 355 -15.02 -31.03 55.59
N LEU A 356 -15.32 -30.79 54.31
CA LEU A 356 -14.63 -31.44 53.20
C LEU A 356 -13.16 -30.98 53.19
N ASP A 357 -12.22 -31.92 53.04
CA ASP A 357 -10.82 -31.55 52.80
C ASP A 357 -10.65 -31.11 51.34
N ALA A 358 -10.63 -29.79 51.13
CA ALA A 358 -10.50 -29.19 49.81
C ALA A 358 -9.05 -29.07 49.33
N HIS A 359 -8.03 -29.53 50.08
CA HIS A 359 -6.63 -29.31 49.70
C HIS A 359 -6.26 -29.98 48.36
N GLU A 360 -6.68 -31.23 48.15
CA GLU A 360 -6.44 -31.94 46.88
C GLU A 360 -7.24 -31.31 45.73
N LEU A 361 -8.44 -30.80 46.00
CA LEU A 361 -9.29 -30.11 45.02
C LEU A 361 -8.69 -28.76 44.62
N ALA A 362 -8.16 -28.00 45.57
CA ALA A 362 -7.46 -26.75 45.33
C ALA A 362 -6.24 -26.97 44.43
N ASN A 363 -5.42 -27.97 44.73
CA ASN A 363 -4.26 -28.32 43.89
C ASN A 363 -4.69 -28.81 42.49
N ALA A 364 -5.74 -29.62 42.40
CA ALA A 364 -6.25 -30.13 41.13
C ALA A 364 -6.93 -29.04 40.27
N SER A 365 -7.52 -28.00 40.88
CA SER A 365 -8.18 -26.89 40.17
C SER A 365 -7.20 -26.10 39.28
N ALA A 366 -5.91 -26.09 39.63
CA ALA A 366 -4.85 -25.51 38.79
C ALA A 366 -4.76 -26.19 37.41
N GLY A 367 -5.29 -27.41 37.27
CA GLY A 367 -5.38 -28.12 36.00
C GLY A 367 -6.21 -27.40 34.93
N HIS A 368 -7.10 -26.47 35.32
CA HIS A 368 -7.82 -25.62 34.37
C HIS A 368 -6.85 -24.82 33.48
N PHE A 369 -5.77 -24.30 34.07
CA PHE A 369 -4.83 -23.42 33.39
C PHE A 369 -3.84 -24.14 32.47
N ARG A 370 -3.81 -25.48 32.46
CA ARG A 370 -2.77 -26.25 31.77
C ARG A 370 -2.61 -25.88 30.30
N PHE A 371 -3.70 -25.65 29.58
CA PHE A 371 -3.65 -25.34 28.16
C PHE A 371 -3.21 -23.91 27.92
N LEU A 372 -3.70 -22.98 28.76
CA LEU A 372 -3.25 -21.59 28.72
C LEU A 372 -1.76 -21.48 29.07
N ASP A 373 -1.26 -22.26 30.03
CA ASP A 373 0.16 -22.33 30.37
C ASP A 373 1.00 -22.77 29.16
N HIS A 374 0.53 -23.74 28.37
CA HIS A 374 1.22 -24.17 27.14
C HIS A 374 1.16 -23.09 26.06
N VAL A 375 -0.02 -22.53 25.79
CA VAL A 375 -0.18 -21.46 24.79
C VAL A 375 0.72 -20.27 25.13
N LEU A 376 0.73 -19.81 26.37
CA LEU A 376 1.57 -18.68 26.78
C LEU A 376 3.07 -19.01 26.75
N ALA A 377 3.45 -20.26 27.08
CA ALA A 377 4.83 -20.72 26.93
C ALA A 377 5.25 -20.78 25.46
N ASP A 378 4.39 -21.26 24.56
CA ASP A 378 4.64 -21.32 23.12
C ASP A 378 4.74 -19.92 22.51
N VAL A 379 3.84 -18.99 22.90
CA VAL A 379 3.92 -17.57 22.53
C VAL A 379 5.23 -16.96 23.01
N SER A 380 5.65 -17.24 24.25
CA SER A 380 6.92 -16.74 24.79
C SER A 380 8.12 -17.33 24.06
N ALA A 381 8.10 -18.64 23.77
CA ALA A 381 9.22 -19.34 23.15
C ALA A 381 9.33 -19.04 21.65
N ALA A 382 8.22 -18.82 20.95
CA ALA A 382 8.19 -18.32 19.57
C ALA A 382 8.83 -16.93 19.48
N ARG A 383 8.56 -16.05 20.46
CA ARG A 383 9.22 -14.74 20.59
C ARG A 383 10.72 -14.85 20.84
N GLU A 384 11.16 -15.79 21.68
CA GLU A 384 12.59 -16.04 21.93
C GLU A 384 13.33 -16.61 20.71
N ARG A 385 12.63 -17.35 19.82
CA ARG A 385 13.18 -17.94 18.60
C ARG A 385 13.07 -17.05 17.35
N GLY A 386 12.28 -15.98 17.39
CA GLY A 386 12.01 -15.14 16.22
C GLY A 386 11.20 -15.85 15.13
N GLU A 387 10.43 -16.89 15.50
CA GLU A 387 9.60 -17.68 14.57
C GLU A 387 8.13 -17.23 14.69
N GLY A 388 7.51 -16.91 13.55
CA GLY A 388 6.24 -16.17 13.50
C GLY A 388 6.53 -14.73 13.11
N THR A 389 6.73 -14.52 11.81
CA THR A 389 7.10 -13.26 11.16
C THR A 389 6.21 -12.11 11.63
N ASP A 390 6.75 -11.28 12.50
CA ASP A 390 7.10 -9.89 12.20
C ASP A 390 8.11 -9.50 13.30
N ASP A 391 9.30 -9.01 12.94
CA ASP A 391 9.98 -8.13 13.87
C ASP A 391 9.03 -6.91 13.99
N PRO A 392 8.35 -6.71 15.13
CA PRO A 392 7.38 -5.63 15.25
C PRO A 392 8.07 -4.26 15.29
N PHE A 393 9.41 -4.21 15.20
CA PHE A 393 10.23 -3.03 15.00
C PHE A 393 11.07 -3.09 13.72
N ALA A 394 10.69 -3.96 12.76
CA ALA A 394 11.36 -4.04 11.47
C ALA A 394 11.42 -2.65 10.83
N PRO A 395 12.61 -2.21 10.35
CA PRO A 395 12.73 -0.91 9.73
C PRO A 395 11.93 -0.89 8.41
N CYS A 396 11.10 0.14 8.26
CA CYS A 396 10.40 0.44 7.01
C CYS A 396 10.65 1.90 6.63
N GLN A 397 10.29 2.32 5.41
CA GLN A 397 10.43 3.73 5.03
C GLN A 397 9.24 4.57 5.52
N VAL A 398 8.04 4.00 5.47
CA VAL A 398 6.79 4.67 5.87
C VAL A 398 5.99 3.80 6.84
N LEU A 399 5.71 4.32 8.04
CA LEU A 399 4.85 3.66 9.03
C LEU A 399 3.49 4.36 9.12
N PHE A 400 2.42 3.60 8.91
CA PHE A 400 1.05 4.05 9.09
C PHE A 400 0.59 3.81 10.53
N VAL A 401 0.10 4.83 11.21
CA VAL A 401 -0.56 4.71 12.52
C VAL A 401 -2.06 4.82 12.31
N ASN A 402 -2.75 3.68 12.32
CA ASN A 402 -4.18 3.62 12.08
C ASN A 402 -4.98 3.91 13.36
N GLY A 403 -5.77 4.99 13.36
CA GLY A 403 -6.68 5.34 14.46
C GLY A 403 -8.15 4.98 14.23
N CYS A 404 -8.45 4.23 13.16
CA CYS A 404 -9.82 3.89 12.79
C CYS A 404 -10.02 2.37 12.66
N ASP A 405 -10.93 1.82 13.46
CA ASP A 405 -11.27 0.39 13.46
C ASP A 405 -12.27 -0.01 12.35
N LEU A 406 -12.81 0.95 11.58
CA LEU A 406 -13.77 0.65 10.52
C LEU A 406 -13.07 0.00 9.32
N PRO A 407 -13.31 -1.30 9.02
CA PRO A 407 -12.54 -2.03 8.01
C PRO A 407 -12.62 -1.40 6.62
N THR A 408 -13.79 -0.87 6.25
CA THR A 408 -14.02 -0.21 4.97
C THR A 408 -13.18 1.06 4.78
N LEU A 409 -12.93 1.80 5.85
CA LEU A 409 -12.17 3.05 5.82
C LEU A 409 -10.66 2.78 5.85
N ARG A 410 -10.23 1.86 6.73
CA ARG A 410 -8.84 1.37 6.80
C ARG A 410 -8.36 0.86 5.44
N ARG A 411 -9.19 0.12 4.71
CA ARG A 411 -8.89 -0.37 3.36
C ARG A 411 -8.44 0.75 2.41
N TYR A 412 -9.22 1.82 2.29
CA TYR A 412 -8.92 2.90 1.35
C TYR A 412 -7.75 3.79 1.79
N ARG A 413 -7.65 4.08 3.09
CA ARG A 413 -6.72 5.09 3.60
C ARG A 413 -5.43 4.52 4.17
N VAL A 414 -5.38 3.25 4.52
CA VAL A 414 -4.16 2.58 4.97
C VAL A 414 -3.71 1.57 3.92
N GLU A 415 -4.51 0.53 3.65
CA GLU A 415 -4.07 -0.59 2.79
C GLU A 415 -3.79 -0.16 1.35
N HIS A 416 -4.67 0.60 0.71
CA HIS A 416 -4.47 1.02 -0.68
C HIS A 416 -3.33 2.04 -0.83
N GLN A 417 -3.09 2.89 0.18
CA GLN A 417 -1.94 3.80 0.19
C GLN A 417 -0.63 3.04 0.39
N ARG A 418 -0.64 1.98 1.22
CA ARG A 418 0.48 1.06 1.35
C ARG A 418 0.75 0.31 0.04
N GLU A 419 -0.28 -0.25 -0.60
CA GLU A 419 -0.15 -0.89 -1.92
C GLU A 419 0.39 0.09 -2.98
N GLN A 420 -0.09 1.34 -2.98
CA GLN A 420 0.44 2.41 -3.83
C GLN A 420 1.95 2.60 -3.64
N LEU A 421 2.44 2.65 -2.41
CA LEU A 421 3.86 2.83 -2.07
C LEU A 421 4.70 1.58 -2.36
N GLU A 422 4.20 0.40 -2.01
CA GLU A 422 4.90 -0.89 -2.22
C GLU A 422 5.10 -1.20 -3.70
N LEU A 423 4.14 -0.84 -4.56
CA LEU A 423 4.29 -0.94 -6.02
C LEU A 423 5.39 -0.01 -6.58
N ARG A 424 5.88 0.95 -5.78
CA ARG A 424 7.02 1.82 -6.08
C ARG A 424 8.33 1.30 -5.48
N GLY A 425 8.29 0.19 -4.75
CA GLY A 425 9.44 -0.33 -4.01
C GLY A 425 9.67 0.36 -2.66
N VAL A 426 8.71 1.16 -2.17
CA VAL A 426 8.78 1.77 -0.84
C VAL A 426 8.31 0.75 0.20
N SER A 427 9.14 0.45 1.19
CA SER A 427 8.74 -0.44 2.28
C SER A 427 7.79 0.26 3.25
N THR A 428 6.67 -0.39 3.56
CA THR A 428 5.67 0.16 4.48
C THR A 428 5.31 -0.81 5.59
N ASP A 429 4.84 -0.27 6.70
CA ASP A 429 4.25 -1.04 7.79
C ASP A 429 3.07 -0.29 8.43
N GLU A 430 2.34 -0.94 9.32
CA GLU A 430 1.21 -0.38 10.05
C GLU A 430 1.21 -0.74 11.54
N VAL A 431 0.82 0.21 12.38
CA VAL A 431 0.52 0.00 13.80
C VAL A 431 -0.83 0.63 14.14
N HIS A 432 -1.61 -0.02 15.01
CA HIS A 432 -2.84 0.59 15.51
C HIS A 432 -2.53 1.69 16.54
N ALA A 433 -3.33 2.76 16.56
CA ALA A 433 -3.09 3.91 17.44
C ALA A 433 -3.09 3.57 18.94
N VAL A 434 -3.78 2.50 19.34
CA VAL A 434 -3.78 2.00 20.73
C VAL A 434 -2.51 1.23 21.09
N ASP A 435 -1.77 0.77 20.08
CA ASP A 435 -0.55 -0.01 20.19
C ASP A 435 0.71 0.80 19.86
N VAL A 436 0.54 2.07 19.47
CA VAL A 436 1.67 2.95 19.13
C VAL A 436 2.55 3.15 20.36
N ASP A 437 3.84 2.87 20.19
CA ASP A 437 4.86 3.07 21.19
C ASP A 437 5.77 4.23 20.75
N PRO A 438 6.25 5.09 21.66
CA PRO A 438 7.23 6.13 21.30
C PRO A 438 8.48 5.60 20.57
N ARG A 439 8.83 4.32 20.76
CA ARG A 439 9.91 3.63 20.02
C ARG A 439 9.60 3.43 18.54
N ASP A 440 8.34 3.44 18.12
CA ASP A 440 7.97 3.36 16.71
C ASP A 440 8.55 4.53 15.90
N ALA A 441 8.82 5.66 16.56
CA ALA A 441 9.51 6.80 15.96
C ALA A 441 10.91 6.45 15.44
N GLU A 442 11.52 5.35 15.87
CA GLU A 442 12.83 4.89 15.39
C GLU A 442 12.72 4.03 14.12
N ARG A 443 11.58 3.39 13.89
CA ARG A 443 11.38 2.34 12.86
C ARG A 443 11.28 2.85 11.42
N ALA A 444 10.76 4.06 11.22
CA ALA A 444 10.50 4.59 9.89
C ALA A 444 11.05 5.98 9.68
N ASP A 445 11.27 6.39 8.42
CA ASP A 445 11.73 7.72 8.07
C ASP A 445 10.60 8.76 8.09
N VAL A 446 9.38 8.29 7.79
CA VAL A 446 8.16 9.10 7.69
C VAL A 446 6.97 8.37 8.29
N PHE A 447 6.05 9.12 8.89
CA PHE A 447 4.86 8.58 9.55
C PHE A 447 3.58 9.17 8.97
N VAL A 448 2.56 8.33 8.81
CA VAL A 448 1.21 8.75 8.39
C VAL A 448 0.23 8.36 9.48
N VAL A 449 -0.39 9.33 10.17
CA VAL A 449 -1.34 9.08 11.25
C VAL A 449 -2.77 9.25 10.73
N TYR A 450 -3.48 8.15 10.51
CA TYR A 450 -4.81 8.15 9.89
C TYR A 450 -5.93 8.22 10.93
N ARG A 451 -6.80 9.26 10.87
CA ARG A 451 -7.95 9.46 11.80
C ARG A 451 -7.61 9.16 13.27
N CYS A 452 -6.43 9.59 13.70
CA CYS A 452 -5.88 9.17 14.98
C CYS A 452 -6.17 10.21 16.08
N PRO A 453 -7.05 9.94 17.05
CA PRO A 453 -7.34 10.88 18.12
C PRO A 453 -6.19 10.95 19.12
N VAL A 454 -5.74 12.16 19.47
CA VAL A 454 -4.56 12.34 20.33
C VAL A 454 -4.70 11.63 21.67
N THR A 455 -3.78 10.73 22.02
CA THR A 455 -3.58 10.13 23.35
C THR A 455 -2.22 10.59 23.91
N PRO A 456 -1.92 10.37 25.21
CA PRO A 456 -0.57 10.58 25.73
C PRO A 456 0.51 9.78 24.96
N GLU A 457 0.19 8.58 24.47
CA GLU A 457 1.07 7.70 23.71
C GLU A 457 1.32 8.24 22.30
N VAL A 458 0.25 8.55 21.56
CA VAL A 458 0.31 9.16 20.21
C VAL A 458 1.08 10.48 20.27
N LYS A 459 0.77 11.33 21.26
CA LYS A 459 1.47 12.61 21.44
C LYS A 459 2.97 12.40 21.67
N ARG A 460 3.35 11.50 22.59
CA ARG A 460 4.77 11.18 22.85
C ARG A 460 5.48 10.61 21.63
N PHE A 461 4.80 9.78 20.85
CA PHE A 461 5.32 9.26 19.59
C PHE A 461 5.61 10.38 18.58
N ILE A 462 4.66 11.31 18.36
CA ILE A 462 4.86 12.44 17.44
C ILE A 462 6.01 13.33 17.90
N GLU A 463 6.03 13.69 19.20
CA GLU A 463 7.11 14.49 19.79
C GLU A 463 8.48 13.80 19.60
N ARG A 464 8.53 12.48 19.79
CA ARG A 464 9.75 11.69 19.59
C ARG A 464 10.19 11.61 18.12
N ALA A 465 9.25 11.49 17.18
CA ALA A 465 9.56 11.54 15.74
C ALA A 465 10.19 12.88 15.37
N HIS A 466 9.66 13.99 15.90
CA HIS A 466 10.23 15.33 15.70
C HIS A 466 11.61 15.50 16.34
N GLU A 467 11.86 14.91 17.52
CA GLU A 467 13.20 14.88 18.13
C GLU A 467 14.24 14.22 17.21
N PHE A 468 13.84 13.22 16.43
CA PHE A 468 14.69 12.58 15.41
C PHE A 468 14.76 13.32 14.08
N GLY A 469 14.05 14.44 13.93
CA GLY A 469 13.97 15.19 12.66
C GLY A 469 13.15 14.49 11.58
N LYS A 470 12.28 13.55 11.97
CA LYS A 470 11.40 12.79 11.06
C LYS A 470 10.06 13.52 10.89
N ARG A 471 9.38 13.25 9.78
CA ARG A 471 8.12 13.93 9.41
C ARG A 471 6.91 13.08 9.74
N VAL A 472 5.86 13.73 10.26
CA VAL A 472 4.57 13.10 10.59
C VAL A 472 3.46 13.82 9.83
N TYR A 473 2.67 13.07 9.06
CA TYR A 473 1.55 13.61 8.30
C TYR A 473 0.22 13.06 8.81
N PHE A 474 -0.80 13.92 8.94
CA PHE A 474 -2.14 13.52 9.33
C PHE A 474 -2.96 13.10 8.11
N ASP A 475 -3.57 11.91 8.13
CA ASP A 475 -4.44 11.44 7.04
C ASP A 475 -5.92 11.44 7.45
N VAL A 476 -6.80 11.91 6.56
CA VAL A 476 -8.25 11.89 6.79
C VAL A 476 -9.03 11.91 5.48
N ASP A 477 -10.20 11.27 5.47
CA ASP A 477 -11.08 11.11 4.31
C ASP A 477 -12.44 11.82 4.43
N ASP A 478 -12.80 12.36 5.61
CA ASP A 478 -13.97 13.22 5.85
C ASP A 478 -13.61 14.40 6.78
N LEU A 479 -14.48 15.40 6.89
CA LEU A 479 -14.31 16.54 7.80
C LEU A 479 -14.61 16.19 9.27
N VAL A 480 -13.81 15.28 9.83
CA VAL A 480 -13.93 14.75 11.21
C VAL A 480 -12.85 15.28 12.16
N THR A 481 -12.41 16.52 11.95
CA THR A 481 -11.35 17.21 12.73
C THR A 481 -11.86 18.41 13.54
N ASP A 482 -13.07 18.90 13.26
CA ASP A 482 -13.71 20.02 13.97
C ASP A 482 -15.23 19.81 14.00
N THR A 483 -15.83 19.99 15.18
CA THR A 483 -17.27 19.73 15.39
C THR A 483 -18.16 20.68 14.59
N ARG A 484 -17.65 21.83 14.14
CA ARG A 484 -18.39 22.74 13.25
C ARG A 484 -18.93 22.06 11.99
N TYR A 485 -18.25 21.03 11.48
CA TYR A 485 -18.68 20.31 10.28
C TYR A 485 -19.65 19.18 10.60
N THR A 486 -19.44 18.50 11.74
CA THR A 486 -20.27 17.35 12.14
C THR A 486 -21.57 17.75 12.82
N ASN A 487 -21.64 18.96 13.41
CA ASN A 487 -22.85 19.50 14.05
C ASN A 487 -24.03 19.67 13.08
N GLU A 488 -23.76 19.76 11.78
CA GLU A 488 -24.78 19.88 10.74
C GLU A 488 -25.36 18.52 10.31
N LEU A 489 -24.77 17.40 10.74
CA LEU A 489 -25.21 16.06 10.35
C LEU A 489 -26.48 15.65 11.11
N PRO A 490 -27.55 15.20 10.42
CA PRO A 490 -28.79 14.77 11.06
C PRO A 490 -28.57 13.71 12.16
N LEU A 491 -27.71 12.72 11.89
CA LEU A 491 -27.37 11.67 12.85
C LEU A 491 -26.80 12.25 14.16
N VAL A 492 -25.97 13.29 14.10
CA VAL A 492 -25.36 13.91 15.29
C VAL A 492 -26.38 14.74 16.06
N GLN A 493 -27.39 15.30 15.38
CA GLN A 493 -28.48 16.05 16.00
C GLN A 493 -29.46 15.14 16.75
N GLU A 494 -29.59 13.89 16.34
CA GLU A 494 -30.45 12.88 16.96
C GLU A 494 -29.78 12.11 18.11
N MET A 495 -28.46 12.26 18.31
CA MET A 495 -27.72 11.60 19.38
C MET A 495 -28.17 12.08 20.77
N SER A 496 -28.08 11.17 21.76
CA SER A 496 -28.24 11.55 23.17
C SER A 496 -27.12 12.51 23.60
N GLU A 497 -27.35 13.34 24.63
CA GLU A 497 -26.32 14.26 25.15
C GLU A 497 -25.02 13.54 25.53
N LYS A 498 -25.13 12.31 26.06
CA LYS A 498 -23.98 11.50 26.46
C LYS A 498 -23.20 11.01 25.24
N ASP A 499 -23.88 10.48 24.23
CA ASP A 499 -23.24 9.94 23.03
C ASP A 499 -22.59 11.06 22.20
N ARG A 500 -23.27 12.21 22.10
CA ARG A 500 -22.74 13.39 21.43
C ARG A 500 -21.47 13.90 22.10
N ALA A 501 -21.41 13.94 23.43
CA ALA A 501 -20.20 14.38 24.13
C ALA A 501 -18.98 13.49 23.84
N VAL A 502 -19.18 12.18 23.74
CA VAL A 502 -18.13 11.22 23.37
C VAL A 502 -17.70 11.40 21.92
N PHE A 503 -18.66 11.55 21.01
CA PHE A 503 -18.41 11.80 19.60
C PHE A 503 -17.61 13.10 19.39
N ASP A 504 -18.06 14.20 20.00
CA ASP A 504 -17.43 15.52 19.90
C ASP A 504 -16.00 15.54 20.49
N ASP A 505 -15.73 14.80 21.58
CA ASP A 505 -14.36 14.65 22.09
C ASP A 505 -13.46 13.94 21.08
N GLY A 506 -13.94 12.87 20.43
CA GLY A 506 -13.21 12.17 19.38
C GLY A 506 -12.82 13.10 18.22
N ILE A 507 -13.77 13.90 17.73
CA ILE A 507 -13.54 14.90 16.67
C ILE A 507 -12.52 15.94 17.12
N ALA A 508 -12.66 16.49 18.32
CA ALA A 508 -11.72 17.48 18.85
C ALA A 508 -10.30 16.90 19.02
N ARG A 509 -10.19 15.62 19.40
CA ARG A 509 -8.91 14.92 19.53
C ARG A 509 -8.23 14.68 18.19
N ASN A 510 -8.98 14.41 17.12
CA ASN A 510 -8.45 14.36 15.76
C ASN A 510 -7.87 15.71 15.34
N GLY A 511 -8.61 16.82 15.57
CA GLY A 511 -8.14 18.17 15.29
C GLY A 511 -6.85 18.52 16.06
N ARG A 512 -6.73 18.06 17.31
CA ARG A 512 -5.50 18.22 18.10
C ARG A 512 -4.32 17.41 17.53
N THR A 513 -4.54 16.19 17.05
CA THR A 513 -3.47 15.42 16.38
C THR A 513 -3.02 16.10 15.10
N LEU A 514 -3.95 16.56 14.26
CA LEU A 514 -3.64 17.32 13.03
C LEU A 514 -2.71 18.51 13.33
N ALA A 515 -3.00 19.26 14.39
CA ALA A 515 -2.19 20.42 14.78
C ALA A 515 -0.77 20.06 15.27
N LEU A 516 -0.51 18.78 15.60
CA LEU A 516 0.83 18.28 15.96
C LEU A 516 1.60 17.77 14.73
N CYS A 517 0.99 17.65 13.56
CA CYS A 517 1.62 17.09 12.35
C CYS A 517 2.26 18.17 11.46
N ASP A 518 3.20 17.76 10.61
CA ASP A 518 3.95 18.61 9.67
C ASP A 518 3.15 18.97 8.40
N GLY A 519 2.11 18.20 8.12
CA GLY A 519 1.23 18.35 6.97
C GLY A 519 0.07 17.36 7.04
N ALA A 520 -0.77 17.36 6.01
CA ALA A 520 -1.89 16.45 5.89
C ALA A 520 -1.97 15.76 4.53
N ILE A 521 -2.64 14.61 4.50
CA ILE A 521 -2.99 13.85 3.31
C ILE A 521 -4.51 13.67 3.34
N VAL A 522 -5.17 13.99 2.23
CA VAL A 522 -6.63 14.04 2.15
C VAL A 522 -7.14 13.46 0.83
N THR A 523 -8.44 13.18 0.75
CA THR A 523 -9.06 12.58 -0.45
C THR A 523 -9.58 13.59 -1.46
N THR A 524 -9.86 14.83 -1.07
CA THR A 524 -10.52 15.83 -1.92
C THR A 524 -9.93 17.23 -1.76
N GLU A 525 -10.13 18.09 -2.75
CA GLU A 525 -9.70 19.48 -2.72
C GLU A 525 -10.36 20.24 -1.56
N ARG A 526 -11.64 19.95 -1.27
CA ARG A 526 -12.33 20.61 -0.16
C ARG A 526 -11.70 20.30 1.19
N LEU A 527 -11.31 19.04 1.42
CA LEU A 527 -10.53 18.68 2.62
C LEU A 527 -9.21 19.43 2.65
N ALA A 528 -8.52 19.55 1.51
CA ALA A 528 -7.25 20.25 1.45
C ALA A 528 -7.37 21.74 1.80
N GLU A 529 -8.43 22.40 1.31
CA GLU A 529 -8.75 23.78 1.64
C GLU A 529 -9.01 23.99 3.14
N GLU A 530 -9.75 23.08 3.77
CA GLU A 530 -10.09 23.18 5.20
C GLU A 530 -8.88 22.85 6.10
N LEU A 531 -8.15 21.77 5.82
CA LEU A 531 -6.97 21.37 6.61
C LEU A 531 -5.76 22.28 6.37
N GLY A 532 -5.64 22.89 5.18
CA GLY A 532 -4.60 23.87 4.87
C GLY A 532 -4.67 25.15 5.71
N ARG A 533 -5.76 25.37 6.45
CA ARG A 533 -5.88 26.43 7.46
C ARG A 533 -5.17 26.09 8.77
N VAL A 534 -4.87 24.82 9.02
CA VAL A 534 -4.24 24.30 10.24
C VAL A 534 -2.79 23.93 10.00
N VAL A 535 -2.50 23.24 8.89
CA VAL A 535 -1.14 22.76 8.55
C VAL A 535 -0.63 23.37 7.25
N PRO A 536 0.69 23.57 7.09
CA PRO A 536 1.26 24.35 5.99
C PRO A 536 1.32 23.59 4.65
N LYS A 537 1.18 22.26 4.66
CA LYS A 537 1.27 21.41 3.47
C LYS A 537 0.16 20.38 3.48
N VAL A 538 -0.59 20.29 2.39
CA VAL A 538 -1.64 19.28 2.23
C VAL A 538 -1.53 18.61 0.85
N LEU A 539 -1.53 17.28 0.82
CA LEU A 539 -1.59 16.48 -0.40
C LEU A 539 -3.01 15.96 -0.60
N VAL A 540 -3.59 16.15 -1.78
CA VAL A 540 -4.78 15.41 -2.21
C VAL A 540 -4.32 14.07 -2.81
N ASN A 541 -4.38 13.00 -2.01
CA ASN A 541 -4.24 11.62 -2.48
C ASN A 541 -5.62 10.96 -2.49
N ARG A 542 -6.30 11.02 -3.64
CA ARG A 542 -7.65 10.46 -3.86
C ARG A 542 -7.71 8.96 -3.55
N ASN A 543 -8.89 8.49 -3.20
CA ASN A 543 -9.14 7.05 -3.07
C ASN A 543 -9.03 6.38 -4.44
N VAL A 544 -8.37 5.22 -4.48
CA VAL A 544 -8.15 4.42 -5.68
C VAL A 544 -8.51 2.96 -5.43
N ALA A 545 -8.72 2.21 -6.50
CA ALA A 545 -8.98 0.78 -6.43
C ALA A 545 -7.68 -0.05 -6.39
N SER A 546 -7.62 -1.01 -5.47
CA SER A 546 -6.51 -1.95 -5.36
C SER A 546 -6.50 -3.02 -6.44
N ARG A 547 -5.38 -3.73 -6.59
CA ARG A 547 -5.28 -4.91 -7.47
C ARG A 547 -6.36 -5.95 -7.17
N ALA A 548 -6.66 -6.16 -5.89
CA ALA A 548 -7.70 -7.08 -5.44
C ALA A 548 -9.09 -6.65 -5.92
N MET A 549 -9.43 -5.35 -5.80
CA MET A 549 -10.70 -4.81 -6.30
C MET A 549 -10.84 -4.96 -7.81
N VAL A 550 -9.78 -4.69 -8.58
CA VAL A 550 -9.78 -4.88 -10.04
C VAL A 550 -10.04 -6.35 -10.37
N ALA A 551 -9.31 -7.28 -9.73
CA ALA A 551 -9.46 -8.72 -9.97
C ALA A 551 -10.84 -9.27 -9.58
N LEU A 552 -11.44 -8.78 -8.49
CA LEU A 552 -12.81 -9.13 -8.10
C LEU A 552 -13.82 -8.60 -9.11
N SER A 553 -13.65 -7.36 -9.58
CA SER A 553 -14.54 -6.73 -10.57
C SER A 553 -14.49 -7.45 -11.93
N GLU A 554 -13.31 -7.85 -12.38
CA GLU A 554 -13.16 -8.67 -13.60
C GLU A 554 -13.82 -10.06 -13.46
N ARG A 555 -13.76 -10.67 -12.27
CA ARG A 555 -14.47 -11.93 -11.99
C ARG A 555 -15.98 -11.74 -12.04
N ALA A 556 -16.50 -10.69 -11.40
CA ALA A 556 -17.93 -10.37 -11.40
C ALA A 556 -18.47 -10.17 -12.83
N LEU A 557 -17.71 -9.50 -13.71
CA LEU A 557 -18.10 -9.29 -15.10
C LEU A 557 -18.18 -10.57 -15.94
N ARG A 558 -17.29 -11.55 -15.70
CA ARG A 558 -17.31 -12.82 -16.44
C ARG A 558 -18.52 -13.69 -16.10
N GLY A 559 -19.06 -13.55 -14.89
CA GLY A 559 -20.22 -14.31 -14.42
C GLY A 559 -21.57 -13.65 -14.69
N LEU A 560 -21.60 -12.54 -15.43
CA LEU A 560 -22.78 -11.70 -15.52
C LEU A 560 -23.84 -12.26 -16.49
N SER A 561 -25.07 -12.38 -16.01
CA SER A 561 -26.25 -12.60 -16.84
C SER A 561 -27.31 -11.56 -16.49
N ARG A 562 -27.68 -10.72 -17.46
CA ARG A 562 -28.72 -9.68 -17.30
C ARG A 562 -29.99 -10.09 -18.02
N ASP A 563 -31.14 -9.77 -17.44
CA ASP A 563 -32.41 -9.87 -18.15
C ASP A 563 -32.55 -8.67 -19.10
N PRO A 564 -32.54 -8.87 -20.43
CA PRO A 564 -32.62 -7.78 -21.39
C PRO A 564 -33.96 -7.02 -21.34
N LYS A 565 -34.96 -7.53 -20.61
CA LYS A 565 -36.28 -6.90 -20.48
C LYS A 565 -36.39 -5.95 -19.28
N THR A 566 -35.38 -5.89 -18.41
CA THR A 566 -35.41 -5.05 -17.21
C THR A 566 -34.19 -4.14 -17.15
N VAL A 567 -34.35 -2.95 -16.58
CA VAL A 567 -33.24 -2.05 -16.28
C VAL A 567 -33.20 -1.81 -14.77
N VAL A 568 -32.09 -2.16 -14.14
CA VAL A 568 -31.93 -2.06 -12.68
C VAL A 568 -31.16 -0.80 -12.30
N LEU A 569 -31.79 0.11 -11.56
CA LEU A 569 -31.19 1.29 -10.98
C LEU A 569 -30.66 0.93 -9.57
N GLY A 570 -29.36 0.89 -9.37
CA GLY A 570 -28.71 0.50 -8.13
C GLY A 570 -28.35 1.68 -7.25
N TYR A 571 -28.78 1.64 -5.99
CA TYR A 571 -28.32 2.53 -4.93
C TYR A 571 -27.62 1.71 -3.84
N PHE A 572 -26.33 1.98 -3.64
CA PHE A 572 -25.47 1.28 -2.69
C PHE A 572 -25.21 2.25 -1.53
N SER A 573 -26.06 2.18 -0.50
CA SER A 573 -26.19 3.25 0.51
C SER A 573 -25.02 3.28 1.48
N GLY A 574 -24.39 2.13 1.78
CA GLY A 574 -23.34 2.05 2.80
C GLY A 574 -23.91 2.08 4.22
N SER A 575 -23.96 3.27 4.84
CA SER A 575 -24.45 3.54 6.21
C SER A 575 -25.75 4.37 6.25
N MET A 576 -26.45 4.39 7.39
CA MET A 576 -27.70 5.16 7.60
C MET A 576 -27.60 6.68 7.31
N THR A 577 -26.40 7.26 7.34
CA THR A 577 -26.13 8.68 7.07
C THR A 577 -26.49 9.16 5.65
N HIS A 578 -27.01 8.28 4.80
CA HIS A 578 -27.30 8.53 3.39
C HIS A 578 -28.80 8.57 3.05
N ASN A 579 -29.68 8.56 4.04
CA ASN A 579 -31.13 8.70 3.81
C ASN A 579 -31.47 10.07 3.21
N ALA A 580 -30.90 11.15 3.75
CA ALA A 580 -31.09 12.51 3.23
C ALA A 580 -30.59 12.68 1.78
N ASP A 581 -29.44 12.08 1.44
CA ASP A 581 -28.94 12.06 0.06
C ASP A 581 -29.94 11.34 -0.88
N PHE A 582 -30.59 10.26 -0.42
CA PHE A 582 -31.57 9.52 -1.22
C PHE A 582 -32.86 10.31 -1.46
N GLU A 583 -33.28 11.17 -0.52
CA GLU A 583 -34.48 12.00 -0.66
C GLU A 583 -34.41 12.94 -1.88
N LEU A 584 -33.22 13.40 -2.26
CA LEU A 584 -32.99 14.19 -3.48
C LEU A 584 -33.49 13.49 -4.75
N LEU A 585 -33.48 12.16 -4.77
CA LEU A 585 -33.87 11.35 -5.91
C LEU A 585 -35.36 11.04 -5.95
N LEU A 586 -36.07 11.13 -4.83
CA LEU A 586 -37.42 10.60 -4.71
C LEU A 586 -38.40 11.11 -5.78
N PRO A 587 -38.49 12.42 -6.08
CA PRO A 587 -39.44 12.89 -7.07
C PRO A 587 -39.12 12.38 -8.48
N ALA A 588 -37.83 12.33 -8.86
CA ALA A 588 -37.38 11.84 -10.15
C ALA A 588 -37.55 10.32 -10.26
N LEU A 589 -37.16 9.56 -9.23
CA LEU A 589 -37.29 8.10 -9.19
C LEU A 589 -38.75 7.66 -9.25
N ALA A 590 -39.64 8.29 -8.48
CA ALA A 590 -41.07 7.97 -8.52
C ALA A 590 -41.68 8.24 -9.91
N SER A 591 -41.31 9.37 -10.54
CA SER A 591 -41.72 9.69 -11.91
C SER A 591 -41.23 8.63 -12.91
N VAL A 592 -39.93 8.30 -12.88
CA VAL A 592 -39.30 7.34 -13.79
C VAL A 592 -39.90 5.94 -13.62
N LEU A 593 -40.06 5.46 -12.38
CA LEU A 593 -40.68 4.17 -12.11
C LEU A 593 -42.14 4.15 -12.58
N GLY A 594 -42.89 5.24 -12.45
CA GLY A 594 -44.26 5.35 -12.98
C GLY A 594 -44.31 5.31 -14.52
N GLN A 595 -43.31 5.88 -15.19
CA GLN A 595 -43.25 5.97 -16.65
C GLN A 595 -42.64 4.73 -17.35
N ARG A 596 -41.82 3.94 -16.64
CA ARG A 596 -41.08 2.81 -17.22
C ARG A 596 -41.34 1.53 -16.41
N PRO A 597 -42.29 0.67 -16.83
CA PRO A 597 -42.60 -0.58 -16.15
C PRO A 597 -41.42 -1.57 -16.08
N GLN A 598 -40.46 -1.47 -17.00
CA GLN A 598 -39.25 -2.28 -17.03
C GLN A 598 -38.19 -1.86 -16.00
N ALA A 599 -38.31 -0.65 -15.43
CA ALA A 599 -37.34 -0.14 -14.46
C ALA A 599 -37.60 -0.74 -13.07
N ARG A 600 -36.52 -1.16 -12.42
CA ARG A 600 -36.49 -1.67 -11.04
C ARG A 600 -35.48 -0.87 -10.23
N LEU A 601 -35.75 -0.67 -8.94
CA LEU A 601 -34.82 -0.06 -8.01
C LEU A 601 -34.16 -1.16 -7.19
N LYS A 602 -32.83 -1.22 -7.15
CA LYS A 602 -32.08 -2.09 -6.25
C LYS A 602 -31.44 -1.26 -5.16
N VAL A 603 -31.71 -1.61 -3.92
CA VAL A 603 -31.15 -0.96 -2.73
C VAL A 603 -30.28 -1.96 -2.00
N VAL A 604 -29.02 -1.61 -1.78
CA VAL A 604 -28.07 -2.43 -1.04
C VAL A 604 -27.63 -1.69 0.21
N GLY A 605 -27.86 -2.30 1.38
CA GLY A 605 -27.56 -1.72 2.68
C GLY A 605 -28.80 -1.20 3.41
N GLU A 606 -28.56 -0.35 4.40
CA GLU A 606 -29.60 0.20 5.27
C GLU A 606 -30.26 1.40 4.58
N LEU A 607 -31.53 1.26 4.22
CA LEU A 607 -32.41 2.32 3.72
C LEU A 607 -33.85 1.92 4.01
N GLU A 608 -34.59 2.79 4.69
CA GLU A 608 -36.04 2.65 4.82
C GLU A 608 -36.70 3.12 3.53
N LEU A 609 -37.59 2.31 2.94
CA LEU A 609 -38.25 2.67 1.69
C LEU A 609 -39.22 3.83 1.94
N PRO A 610 -39.03 5.00 1.30
CA PRO A 610 -39.89 6.16 1.56
C PRO A 610 -41.33 5.93 1.04
N PRO A 611 -42.35 6.54 1.67
CA PRO A 611 -43.76 6.31 1.34
C PRO A 611 -44.10 6.53 -0.15
N GLU A 612 -43.42 7.45 -0.83
CA GLU A 612 -43.58 7.76 -2.24
C GLU A 612 -43.25 6.59 -3.17
N LEU A 613 -42.44 5.62 -2.69
CA LEU A 613 -42.03 4.43 -3.45
C LEU A 613 -42.83 3.17 -3.08
N GLU A 614 -43.73 3.22 -2.07
CA GLU A 614 -44.54 2.07 -1.65
C GLU A 614 -45.37 1.47 -2.79
N ALA A 615 -45.90 2.33 -3.67
CA ALA A 615 -46.67 1.95 -4.86
C ALA A 615 -45.86 1.11 -5.87
N PHE A 616 -44.54 1.04 -5.72
CA PHE A 616 -43.62 0.32 -6.59
C PHE A 616 -42.84 -0.78 -5.86
N SER A 617 -43.26 -1.16 -4.65
CA SER A 617 -42.58 -2.14 -3.79
C SER A 617 -42.30 -3.49 -4.48
N ASP A 618 -43.13 -3.93 -5.43
CA ASP A 618 -42.93 -5.15 -6.24
C ASP A 618 -41.74 -5.05 -7.22
N ARG A 619 -41.25 -3.83 -7.46
CA ARG A 619 -40.11 -3.50 -8.32
C ARG A 619 -38.90 -2.98 -7.53
N VAL A 620 -38.96 -2.99 -6.21
CA VAL A 620 -37.83 -2.69 -5.34
C VAL A 620 -37.15 -4.00 -4.92
N ILE A 621 -35.85 -4.12 -5.19
CA ILE A 621 -35.00 -5.24 -4.81
C ILE A 621 -34.16 -4.81 -3.63
N HIS A 622 -34.40 -5.39 -2.46
CA HIS A 622 -33.54 -5.18 -1.29
C HIS A 622 -32.45 -6.25 -1.25
N ALA A 623 -31.22 -5.84 -1.00
CA ALA A 623 -30.12 -6.72 -0.64
C ALA A 623 -29.47 -6.22 0.64
N GLU A 624 -29.07 -7.16 1.49
CA GLU A 624 -28.38 -6.86 2.74
C GLU A 624 -27.00 -6.25 2.49
N LYS A 625 -26.46 -5.61 3.52
CA LYS A 625 -25.08 -5.14 3.52
C LYS A 625 -24.15 -6.35 3.50
N VAL A 626 -23.22 -6.37 2.53
CA VAL A 626 -22.26 -7.47 2.35
C VAL A 626 -20.83 -7.02 2.63
N ALA A 627 -19.93 -8.00 2.79
CA ALA A 627 -18.50 -7.76 2.76
C ALA A 627 -18.10 -7.13 1.41
N TRP A 628 -17.04 -6.31 1.42
CA TRP A 628 -16.68 -5.53 0.23
C TRP A 628 -16.25 -6.41 -0.94
N GLU A 629 -15.78 -7.63 -0.69
CA GLU A 629 -15.37 -8.61 -1.68
C GLU A 629 -16.55 -9.11 -2.52
N GLU A 630 -17.76 -9.07 -1.96
CA GLU A 630 -19.01 -9.47 -2.62
C GLU A 630 -19.71 -8.30 -3.32
N LEU A 631 -19.42 -7.07 -2.88
CA LEU A 631 -20.01 -5.84 -3.43
C LEU A 631 -19.87 -5.72 -4.96
N PRO A 632 -18.74 -6.08 -5.60
CA PRO A 632 -18.64 -6.04 -7.06
C PRO A 632 -19.73 -6.84 -7.77
N SER A 633 -20.13 -8.01 -7.26
CA SER A 633 -21.19 -8.82 -7.84
C SER A 633 -22.55 -8.12 -7.74
N LEU A 634 -22.81 -7.43 -6.62
CA LEU A 634 -24.05 -6.67 -6.44
C LEU A 634 -24.10 -5.44 -7.33
N ILE A 635 -22.99 -4.70 -7.46
CA ILE A 635 -22.91 -3.54 -8.36
C ILE A 635 -23.06 -3.99 -9.82
N ALA A 636 -22.39 -5.08 -10.21
CA ALA A 636 -22.44 -5.56 -11.59
C ALA A 636 -23.85 -6.00 -12.03
N SER A 637 -24.69 -6.43 -11.08
CA SER A 637 -26.09 -6.76 -11.32
C SER A 637 -27.01 -5.55 -11.52
N ALA A 638 -26.52 -4.32 -11.31
CA ALA A 638 -27.23 -3.09 -11.67
C ALA A 638 -26.82 -2.64 -13.10
N ASP A 639 -27.72 -1.92 -13.76
CA ASP A 639 -27.49 -1.31 -15.08
C ASP A 639 -27.07 0.15 -14.98
N VAL A 640 -27.49 0.83 -13.90
CA VAL A 640 -27.16 2.24 -13.62
C VAL A 640 -26.86 2.36 -12.14
N ASN A 641 -25.78 3.05 -11.78
CA ASN A 641 -25.44 3.38 -10.40
C ASN A 641 -25.94 4.78 -10.05
N LEU A 642 -26.54 4.93 -8.87
CA LEU A 642 -27.07 6.21 -8.35
C LEU A 642 -26.16 6.74 -7.25
N ALA A 643 -25.68 7.96 -7.41
CA ALA A 643 -24.80 8.63 -6.45
C ALA A 643 -25.27 10.07 -6.13
N PRO A 644 -26.44 10.22 -5.47
CA PRO A 644 -26.89 11.52 -5.01
C PRO A 644 -26.04 12.00 -3.83
N LEU A 645 -25.97 13.32 -3.71
CA LEU A 645 -25.19 14.01 -2.68
C LEU A 645 -25.76 15.41 -2.44
N GLU A 646 -26.09 15.74 -1.20
CA GLU A 646 -26.58 17.08 -0.83
C GLU A 646 -25.46 18.13 -0.84
N PRO A 647 -25.77 19.40 -1.18
CA PRO A 647 -24.78 20.48 -1.29
C PRO A 647 -24.38 21.06 0.08
N THR A 648 -23.75 20.24 0.93
CA THR A 648 -23.18 20.66 2.22
C THR A 648 -21.66 20.67 2.18
N VAL A 649 -21.03 21.44 3.07
CA VAL A 649 -19.56 21.48 3.18
C VAL A 649 -18.99 20.10 3.52
N PHE A 650 -19.67 19.36 4.40
CA PHE A 650 -19.28 17.98 4.75
C PHE A 650 -19.34 17.04 3.54
N ASN A 651 -20.39 17.14 2.73
CA ASN A 651 -20.54 16.32 1.54
C ASN A 651 -19.58 16.72 0.41
N GLU A 652 -19.25 18.00 0.25
CA GLU A 652 -18.25 18.47 -0.73
C GLU A 652 -16.87 17.84 -0.49
N ALA A 653 -16.57 17.50 0.78
CA ALA A 653 -15.36 16.82 1.20
C ALA A 653 -15.36 15.30 0.93
N LYS A 654 -16.50 14.66 0.62
CA LYS A 654 -16.59 13.22 0.37
C LYS A 654 -15.97 12.82 -0.97
N SER A 655 -15.40 11.62 -1.01
CA SER A 655 -14.76 11.04 -2.21
C SER A 655 -15.72 10.35 -3.17
N GLU A 656 -15.24 10.13 -4.39
CA GLU A 656 -15.90 9.55 -5.55
C GLU A 656 -16.04 8.01 -5.54
N ASN A 657 -15.87 7.35 -4.39
CA ASN A 657 -15.81 5.88 -4.30
C ASN A 657 -16.95 5.17 -5.03
N LYS A 658 -18.19 5.68 -4.93
CA LYS A 658 -19.36 5.12 -5.62
C LYS A 658 -19.19 5.11 -7.15
N TRP A 659 -18.55 6.12 -7.72
CA TRP A 659 -18.24 6.16 -9.15
C TRP A 659 -17.12 5.18 -9.49
N THR A 660 -16.03 5.16 -8.71
CA THR A 660 -14.88 4.26 -8.94
C THR A 660 -15.31 2.78 -8.92
N GLU A 661 -16.06 2.36 -7.90
CA GLU A 661 -16.53 0.97 -7.76
C GLU A 661 -17.48 0.55 -8.90
N ALA A 662 -18.35 1.46 -9.37
CA ALA A 662 -19.24 1.21 -10.51
C ALA A 662 -18.50 1.22 -11.86
N ALA A 663 -17.55 2.14 -12.05
CA ALA A 663 -16.75 2.26 -13.25
C ALA A 663 -15.90 1.01 -13.49
N LEU A 664 -15.34 0.39 -12.44
CA LEU A 664 -14.65 -0.91 -12.50
C LEU A 664 -15.51 -2.06 -13.04
N LEU A 665 -16.82 -1.87 -13.16
CA LEU A 665 -17.78 -2.86 -13.64
C LEU A 665 -18.50 -2.40 -14.92
N ALA A 666 -18.01 -1.32 -15.55
CA ALA A 666 -18.68 -0.69 -16.70
C ALA A 666 -20.16 -0.34 -16.43
N VAL A 667 -20.50 -0.01 -15.18
CA VAL A 667 -21.83 0.46 -14.80
C VAL A 667 -21.80 2.00 -14.79
N PRO A 668 -22.52 2.69 -15.70
CA PRO A 668 -22.55 4.14 -15.70
C PRO A 668 -23.19 4.69 -14.42
N THR A 669 -22.65 5.81 -13.94
CA THR A 669 -23.15 6.49 -12.73
C THR A 669 -23.89 7.77 -13.11
N VAL A 670 -25.06 7.98 -12.49
CA VAL A 670 -25.74 9.28 -12.45
C VAL A 670 -25.50 9.87 -11.06
N ALA A 671 -24.90 11.04 -10.99
CA ALA A 671 -24.45 11.65 -9.75
C ALA A 671 -24.91 13.11 -9.62
N SER A 672 -24.93 13.63 -8.40
CA SER A 672 -25.07 15.09 -8.19
C SER A 672 -23.92 15.83 -8.87
N ASP A 673 -24.21 16.96 -9.50
CA ASP A 673 -23.20 17.92 -10.00
C ASP A 673 -22.56 18.70 -8.84
N PHE A 674 -21.82 17.97 -7.99
CA PHE A 674 -21.28 18.50 -6.75
C PHE A 674 -20.04 17.74 -6.25
N GLY A 675 -19.15 18.45 -5.56
CA GLY A 675 -17.99 17.87 -4.88
C GLY A 675 -17.07 17.02 -5.78
N ALA A 676 -16.64 15.87 -5.27
CA ALA A 676 -15.75 14.96 -5.99
C ALA A 676 -16.34 14.41 -7.31
N PHE A 677 -17.67 14.29 -7.41
CA PHE A 677 -18.31 13.79 -8.63
C PHE A 677 -18.14 14.76 -9.80
N ALA A 678 -18.39 16.06 -9.59
CA ALA A 678 -18.20 17.10 -10.61
C ALA A 678 -16.73 17.25 -11.06
N ARG A 679 -15.77 16.77 -10.26
CA ARG A 679 -14.34 16.78 -10.60
C ARG A 679 -13.92 15.59 -11.46
N VAL A 680 -14.47 14.40 -11.18
CA VAL A 680 -14.00 13.14 -11.76
C VAL A 680 -14.85 12.68 -12.95
N ILE A 681 -16.15 13.01 -12.94
CA ILE A 681 -17.08 12.67 -14.01
C ILE A 681 -17.02 13.74 -15.11
N GLU A 682 -16.79 13.31 -16.35
CA GLU A 682 -16.96 14.12 -17.55
C GLU A 682 -18.39 13.90 -18.05
N ASP A 683 -19.23 14.92 -17.91
CA ASP A 683 -20.67 14.82 -18.17
C ASP A 683 -20.97 14.36 -19.60
N GLY A 684 -21.81 13.33 -19.72
CA GLY A 684 -22.17 12.68 -20.98
C GLY A 684 -21.08 11.77 -21.57
N VAL A 685 -19.91 11.66 -20.94
CA VAL A 685 -18.76 10.88 -21.45
C VAL A 685 -18.37 9.75 -20.50
N THR A 686 -18.26 9.99 -19.19
CA THR A 686 -17.90 8.97 -18.17
C THR A 686 -18.93 8.84 -17.03
N GLY A 687 -20.05 9.54 -17.15
CA GLY A 687 -21.20 9.54 -16.25
C GLY A 687 -22.17 10.65 -16.65
N LEU A 688 -23.21 10.87 -15.84
CA LEU A 688 -24.13 12.00 -16.00
C LEU A 688 -24.20 12.79 -14.68
N LEU A 689 -24.07 14.11 -14.78
CA LEU A 689 -24.14 15.03 -13.64
C LEU A 689 -25.50 15.73 -13.62
N CYS A 690 -26.12 15.80 -12.44
CA CYS A 690 -27.47 16.32 -12.26
C CYS A 690 -27.52 17.37 -11.14
N SER A 691 -28.09 18.55 -11.42
CA SER A 691 -28.26 19.62 -10.42
C SER A 691 -29.72 19.80 -10.00
N THR A 692 -30.66 19.36 -10.83
CA THR A 692 -32.11 19.51 -10.60
C THR A 692 -32.85 18.19 -10.74
N THR A 693 -34.05 18.10 -10.17
CA THR A 693 -34.94 16.94 -10.34
C THR A 693 -35.20 16.60 -11.81
N GLY A 694 -35.30 17.62 -12.69
CA GLY A 694 -35.51 17.41 -14.13
C GLY A 694 -34.28 16.80 -14.82
N ASP A 695 -33.07 17.15 -14.38
CA ASP A 695 -31.84 16.54 -14.89
C ASP A 695 -31.77 15.06 -14.53
N TRP A 696 -32.07 14.72 -13.25
CA TRP A 696 -32.15 13.35 -12.78
C TRP A 696 -33.17 12.53 -13.59
N GLU A 697 -34.39 13.04 -13.76
CA GLU A 697 -35.42 12.36 -14.56
C GLU A 697 -34.96 12.14 -16.00
N SER A 698 -34.42 13.17 -16.66
CA SER A 698 -33.92 13.09 -18.04
C SER A 698 -32.78 12.08 -18.19
N ALA A 699 -31.80 12.12 -17.27
CA ALA A 699 -30.65 11.22 -17.26
C ALA A 699 -31.08 9.76 -17.10
N LEU A 700 -31.97 9.49 -16.13
CA LEU A 700 -32.48 8.14 -15.87
C LEU A 700 -33.31 7.61 -17.04
N LEU A 701 -34.22 8.42 -17.60
CA LEU A 701 -35.01 8.03 -18.77
C LEU A 701 -34.10 7.72 -19.97
N ARG A 702 -33.10 8.57 -20.25
CA ARG A 702 -32.14 8.35 -21.34
C ARG A 702 -31.37 7.05 -21.16
N LEU A 703 -30.87 6.79 -19.95
CA LEU A 703 -30.14 5.55 -19.67
C LEU A 703 -31.06 4.33 -19.72
N ILE A 704 -32.35 4.43 -19.36
CA ILE A 704 -33.30 3.31 -19.48
C ILE A 704 -33.64 3.02 -20.94
N ASP A 705 -33.90 4.06 -21.73
CA ASP A 705 -34.44 3.95 -23.09
C ASP A 705 -33.36 3.69 -24.16
N ASP A 706 -32.11 4.09 -23.93
CA ASP A 706 -30.99 3.90 -24.85
C ASP A 706 -29.91 2.98 -24.27
N GLU A 707 -30.04 1.68 -24.55
CA GLU A 707 -29.07 0.67 -24.15
C GLU A 707 -27.68 0.92 -24.74
N SER A 708 -27.61 1.41 -25.98
CA SER A 708 -26.33 1.62 -26.67
C SER A 708 -25.53 2.73 -25.99
N PHE A 709 -26.18 3.84 -25.68
CA PHE A 709 -25.60 4.95 -24.95
C PHE A 709 -25.21 4.53 -23.52
N ARG A 710 -26.09 3.80 -22.81
CA ARG A 710 -25.80 3.28 -21.46
C ARG A 710 -24.52 2.44 -21.44
N ARG A 711 -24.38 1.53 -22.41
CA ARG A 711 -23.22 0.63 -22.50
C ARG A 711 -21.93 1.38 -22.87
N GLU A 712 -22.00 2.30 -23.82
CA GLU A 712 -20.84 3.10 -24.22
C GLU A 712 -20.35 4.01 -23.07
N LEU A 713 -21.27 4.63 -22.34
CA LEU A 713 -20.95 5.47 -21.19
C LEU A 713 -20.23 4.67 -20.08
N GLY A 714 -20.73 3.46 -19.78
CA GLY A 714 -20.12 2.55 -18.83
C GLY A 714 -18.70 2.11 -19.23
N GLU A 715 -18.48 1.75 -20.50
CA GLU A 715 -17.15 1.35 -21.00
C GLU A 715 -16.14 2.50 -20.97
N ARG A 716 -16.57 3.73 -21.30
CA ARG A 716 -15.72 4.93 -21.19
C ARG A 716 -15.34 5.22 -19.73
N ALA A 717 -16.30 5.10 -18.80
CA ALA A 717 -16.04 5.22 -17.36
C ALA A 717 -15.03 4.17 -16.88
N ARG A 718 -15.20 2.90 -17.28
CA ARG A 718 -14.26 1.80 -16.97
C ARG A 718 -12.86 2.11 -17.46
N LYS A 719 -12.73 2.52 -18.72
CA LYS A 719 -11.44 2.85 -19.33
C LYS A 719 -10.75 3.99 -18.58
N ARG A 720 -11.49 5.03 -18.17
CA ARG A 720 -10.97 6.14 -17.36
C ARG A 720 -10.52 5.67 -15.98
N CYS A 721 -11.33 4.86 -15.30
CA CYS A 721 -11.01 4.32 -13.98
C CYS A 721 -9.71 3.49 -14.00
N LEU A 722 -9.58 2.54 -14.93
CA LEU A 722 -8.39 1.69 -15.04
C LEU A 722 -7.12 2.47 -15.43
N ALA A 723 -7.28 3.60 -16.12
CA ALA A 723 -6.17 4.44 -16.53
C ALA A 723 -5.64 5.36 -15.42
N ALA A 724 -6.48 5.75 -14.44
CA ALA A 724 -6.14 6.83 -13.51
C ALA A 724 -6.59 6.66 -12.05
N HIS A 725 -7.42 5.67 -11.73
CA HIS A 725 -8.01 5.47 -10.39
C HIS A 725 -7.71 4.08 -9.80
N VAL A 726 -6.54 3.52 -10.13
CA VAL A 726 -6.04 2.24 -9.59
C VAL A 726 -4.65 2.43 -8.96
N THR A 727 -4.32 1.61 -7.96
CA THR A 727 -3.04 1.66 -7.24
C THR A 727 -1.84 1.50 -8.19
N GLU A 728 -1.94 0.62 -9.19
CA GLU A 728 -0.90 0.39 -10.21
C GLU A 728 -0.54 1.60 -11.09
N ARG A 729 -1.42 2.60 -11.16
CA ARG A 729 -1.24 3.80 -11.99
C ARG A 729 -1.09 5.08 -11.18
N THR A 730 -1.03 4.97 -9.86
CA THR A 730 -1.00 6.09 -8.91
C THR A 730 0.14 5.92 -7.91
N GLY A 731 0.07 6.54 -6.72
CA GLY A 731 1.10 6.43 -5.69
C GLY A 731 2.30 7.37 -5.85
N PHE A 732 2.61 7.84 -7.06
CA PHE A 732 3.74 8.74 -7.30
C PHE A 732 3.69 10.04 -6.47
N GLY A 733 2.53 10.72 -6.48
CA GLY A 733 2.34 11.96 -5.72
C GLY A 733 2.47 11.73 -4.21
N LEU A 734 2.04 10.56 -3.72
CA LEU A 734 2.16 10.16 -2.32
C LEU A 734 3.63 9.89 -1.95
N GLU A 735 4.33 9.06 -2.72
CA GLU A 735 5.76 8.75 -2.56
C GLU A 735 6.60 10.03 -2.51
N ARG A 736 6.41 10.94 -3.48
CA ARG A 736 7.14 12.21 -3.53
C ARG A 736 6.82 13.12 -2.34
N PHE A 737 5.56 13.23 -1.95
CA PHE A 737 5.18 14.07 -0.83
C PHE A 737 5.79 13.57 0.49
N LEU A 738 5.77 12.25 0.70
CA LEU A 738 6.32 11.62 1.90
C LEU A 738 7.86 11.64 1.89
N LEU A 739 8.48 11.09 0.85
CA LEU A 739 9.92 10.78 0.81
C LEU A 739 10.76 11.79 0.03
N GLY A 740 10.15 12.68 -0.76
CA GLY A 740 10.88 13.62 -1.62
C GLY A 740 11.43 12.99 -2.90
N ALA A 741 10.92 11.82 -3.30
CA ALA A 741 11.36 11.13 -4.51
C ALA A 741 11.15 12.01 -5.77
N PRO A 742 12.17 12.11 -6.65
CA PRO A 742 12.03 12.84 -7.91
C PRO A 742 11.11 12.07 -8.87
N ALA A 743 10.36 12.81 -9.71
CA ALA A 743 9.39 12.24 -10.64
C ALA A 743 10.04 11.73 -11.92
N ASP A 744 10.79 10.64 -11.81
CA ASP A 744 11.49 10.09 -12.97
C ASP A 744 10.61 9.12 -13.76
N ILE A 745 10.62 9.25 -15.09
CA ILE A 745 10.06 8.25 -16.00
C ILE A 745 10.57 6.84 -15.65
N GLU A 746 11.85 6.66 -15.33
CA GLU A 746 12.41 5.34 -15.05
C GLU A 746 11.75 4.66 -13.84
N HIS A 747 11.28 5.47 -12.88
CA HIS A 747 10.51 5.00 -11.74
C HIS A 747 9.02 4.86 -12.10
N LEU A 748 8.46 5.74 -12.93
CA LEU A 748 7.03 5.81 -13.23
C LEU A 748 6.53 4.74 -14.22
N VAL A 749 7.41 4.21 -15.08
CA VAL A 749 7.10 3.10 -15.98
C VAL A 749 7.36 1.76 -15.30
N PRO A 750 6.70 0.65 -15.73
CA PRO A 750 6.95 -0.67 -15.16
C PRO A 750 8.44 -1.04 -15.21
N THR A 751 8.94 -1.70 -14.15
CA THR A 751 10.34 -2.20 -14.12
C THR A 751 10.49 -3.52 -14.86
N ASP A 752 9.44 -4.34 -14.90
CA ASP A 752 9.40 -5.61 -15.62
C ASP A 752 9.45 -5.42 -17.16
N GLU A 753 10.31 -6.18 -17.82
CA GLU A 753 10.54 -6.07 -19.27
C GLU A 753 9.30 -6.46 -20.09
N ALA A 754 8.53 -7.46 -19.66
CA ALA A 754 7.31 -7.87 -20.34
C ALA A 754 6.23 -6.79 -20.24
N ALA A 755 6.09 -6.15 -19.07
CA ALA A 755 5.21 -5.02 -18.85
C ALA A 755 5.63 -3.78 -19.66
N ARG A 756 6.93 -3.48 -19.75
CA ARG A 756 7.46 -2.42 -20.64
C ARG A 756 7.10 -2.68 -22.10
N ALA A 757 7.33 -3.90 -22.60
CA ALA A 757 6.99 -4.28 -23.97
C ALA A 757 5.47 -4.25 -24.22
N ARG A 758 4.66 -4.55 -23.21
CA ARG A 758 3.20 -4.41 -23.29
C ARG A 758 2.78 -2.95 -23.40
N LEU A 759 3.34 -2.05 -22.58
CA LEU A 759 3.05 -0.62 -22.61
C LEU A 759 3.33 -0.01 -23.99
N VAL A 760 4.49 -0.32 -24.58
CA VAL A 760 4.86 0.13 -25.93
C VAL A 760 3.86 -0.40 -26.96
N ARG A 761 3.51 -1.69 -26.92
CA ARG A 761 2.52 -2.29 -27.84
C ARG A 761 1.16 -1.62 -27.76
N GLU A 762 0.67 -1.38 -26.55
CA GLU A 762 -0.63 -0.75 -26.32
C GLU A 762 -0.65 0.65 -26.94
N HIS A 763 0.42 1.44 -26.74
CA HIS A 763 0.55 2.76 -27.36
C HIS A 763 0.59 2.69 -28.89
N LEU A 764 1.46 1.85 -29.46
CA LEU A 764 1.57 1.70 -30.92
C LEU A 764 0.23 1.29 -31.56
N ALA A 765 -0.54 0.41 -30.89
CA ALA A 765 -1.86 0.02 -31.33
C ALA A 765 -2.85 1.21 -31.37
N THR A 766 -2.80 2.14 -30.40
CA THR A 766 -3.63 3.36 -30.44
C THR A 766 -3.32 4.27 -31.63
N ARG A 767 -2.10 4.16 -32.17
CA ARG A 767 -1.61 4.92 -33.31
C ARG A 767 -1.70 4.15 -34.63
N GLY A 768 -2.37 2.99 -34.62
CA GLY A 768 -2.58 2.18 -35.81
C GLY A 768 -1.29 1.55 -36.35
N LEU A 769 -0.26 1.40 -35.49
CA LEU A 769 0.99 0.76 -35.84
C LEU A 769 1.00 -0.66 -35.29
N GLU A 770 1.06 -1.65 -36.17
CA GLU A 770 1.33 -3.02 -35.78
C GLU A 770 2.83 -3.18 -35.53
N TRP A 771 3.18 -3.44 -34.27
CA TRP A 771 4.55 -3.77 -33.92
C TRP A 771 4.87 -5.18 -34.43
N ALA A 772 5.48 -5.25 -35.62
CA ALA A 772 6.07 -6.48 -36.10
C ALA A 772 7.11 -6.92 -35.06
N ARG A 773 6.94 -8.12 -34.50
CA ARG A 773 7.84 -8.69 -33.50
C ARG A 773 9.28 -8.45 -33.95
N ALA A 774 10.11 -7.88 -33.09
CA ALA A 774 11.53 -7.64 -33.38
C ALA A 774 12.21 -8.97 -33.74
N SER A 775 12.25 -9.31 -35.03
CA SER A 775 13.14 -10.33 -35.57
C SER A 775 14.53 -9.77 -35.82
N PHE A 776 14.72 -8.46 -35.60
CA PHE A 776 15.96 -7.76 -35.80
C PHE A 776 16.75 -7.72 -34.50
N ASP A 777 17.97 -8.26 -34.56
CA ASP A 777 18.99 -8.14 -33.53
C ASP A 777 19.32 -6.64 -33.34
N PRO A 778 19.27 -6.08 -32.12
CA PRO A 778 19.67 -4.70 -31.87
C PRO A 778 21.17 -4.46 -32.07
N GLU A 779 22.00 -5.51 -32.11
CA GLU A 779 23.45 -5.43 -32.34
C GLU A 779 23.89 -6.42 -33.42
N PRO A 780 23.39 -6.30 -34.68
CA PRO A 780 23.56 -7.31 -35.73
C PRO A 780 25.02 -7.57 -36.08
N TRP A 781 25.92 -6.60 -35.83
CA TRP A 781 27.36 -6.75 -36.01
C TRP A 781 27.99 -7.80 -35.10
N ARG A 782 27.36 -8.18 -33.98
CA ARG A 782 27.82 -9.29 -33.12
C ARG A 782 27.51 -10.66 -33.72
N GLY A 783 26.53 -10.74 -34.63
CA GLY A 783 26.15 -11.97 -35.30
C GLY A 783 27.15 -12.43 -36.37
N VAL A 784 28.07 -11.55 -36.81
CA VAL A 784 29.08 -11.86 -37.83
C VAL A 784 30.38 -12.30 -37.17
N SER A 785 30.81 -13.53 -37.44
CA SER A 785 32.02 -14.08 -36.83
C SER A 785 33.30 -13.37 -37.31
N LEU A 786 34.38 -13.47 -36.54
CA LEU A 786 35.68 -12.93 -36.99
C LEU A 786 36.17 -13.63 -38.27
N GLU A 787 35.91 -14.94 -38.41
CA GLU A 787 36.29 -15.71 -39.59
C GLU A 787 35.58 -15.20 -40.86
N GLU A 788 34.27 -14.94 -40.78
CA GLU A 788 33.50 -14.36 -41.88
C GLU A 788 34.02 -12.96 -42.27
N ARG A 789 34.39 -12.13 -41.28
CA ARG A 789 34.97 -10.81 -41.53
C ARG A 789 36.34 -10.89 -42.21
N VAL A 790 37.16 -11.87 -41.84
CA VAL A 790 38.46 -12.15 -42.48
C VAL A 790 38.27 -12.63 -43.92
N GLU A 791 37.35 -13.57 -44.14
CA GLU A 791 37.04 -14.09 -45.47
C GLU A 791 36.52 -12.99 -46.41
N GLY A 792 35.60 -12.15 -45.93
CA GLY A 792 35.08 -11.01 -46.69
C GLY A 792 36.19 -10.02 -47.09
N ALA A 793 37.08 -9.68 -46.17
CA ALA A 793 38.21 -8.79 -46.46
C ALA A 793 39.19 -9.41 -47.47
N ARG A 794 39.46 -10.71 -47.39
CA ARG A 794 40.31 -11.43 -48.33
C ARG A 794 39.69 -11.44 -49.74
N ALA A 795 38.41 -11.79 -49.84
CA ALA A 795 37.70 -11.82 -51.11
C ALA A 795 37.66 -10.43 -51.77
N ALA A 796 37.46 -9.37 -50.98
CA ALA A 796 37.48 -8.00 -51.47
C ALA A 796 38.88 -7.58 -51.97
N ALA A 797 39.95 -7.95 -51.25
CA ALA A 797 41.32 -7.69 -51.67
C ALA A 797 41.66 -8.43 -52.98
N GLU A 798 41.22 -9.68 -53.13
CA GLU A 798 41.35 -10.46 -54.38
C GLU A 798 40.59 -9.82 -55.55
N ALA A 799 39.46 -9.17 -55.26
CA ALA A 799 38.68 -8.39 -56.23
C ALA A 799 39.29 -7.00 -56.54
N GLY A 800 40.42 -6.63 -55.92
CA GLY A 800 41.13 -5.37 -56.16
C GLY A 800 40.67 -4.20 -55.28
N CYS A 801 39.80 -4.43 -54.31
CA CYS A 801 39.39 -3.41 -53.34
C CYS A 801 40.47 -3.20 -52.27
N ARG A 802 40.58 -1.97 -51.76
CA ARG A 802 41.38 -1.66 -50.58
C ARG A 802 40.57 -1.92 -49.32
N VAL A 803 41.21 -2.49 -48.30
CA VAL A 803 40.53 -2.78 -47.02
C VAL A 803 40.65 -1.59 -46.08
N LEU A 804 39.51 -1.09 -45.60
CA LEU A 804 39.41 -0.14 -44.49
C LEU A 804 39.05 -0.91 -43.22
N LEU A 805 39.95 -0.93 -42.24
CA LEU A 805 39.71 -1.64 -40.97
C LEU A 805 39.21 -0.68 -39.90
N LEU A 806 37.97 -0.89 -39.44
CA LEU A 806 37.34 -0.17 -38.34
C LEU A 806 37.60 -0.93 -37.04
N VAL A 807 38.22 -0.30 -36.06
CA VAL A 807 38.52 -0.92 -34.77
C VAL A 807 37.69 -0.26 -33.70
N TYR A 808 37.00 -1.06 -32.89
CA TYR A 808 36.10 -0.57 -31.84
C TYR A 808 36.25 -1.38 -30.55
N GLU A 809 36.06 -0.74 -29.40
CA GLU A 809 36.19 -1.35 -28.08
C GLU A 809 34.80 -1.74 -27.53
N LEU A 810 34.51 -3.05 -27.42
CA LEU A 810 33.20 -3.52 -26.93
C LEU A 810 32.89 -3.03 -25.51
N GLY A 811 33.93 -2.91 -24.66
CA GLY A 811 33.82 -2.47 -23.27
C GLY A 811 33.66 -0.95 -23.08
N CYS A 812 33.52 -0.14 -24.15
CA CYS A 812 33.35 1.31 -24.01
C CYS A 812 31.91 1.75 -23.71
N GLY A 813 30.94 0.82 -23.72
CA GLY A 813 29.60 1.03 -23.16
C GLY A 813 28.58 1.77 -24.05
N ASP A 814 28.92 2.08 -25.31
CA ASP A 814 28.01 2.75 -26.25
C ASP A 814 27.97 2.09 -27.65
N SER A 815 27.03 1.18 -27.87
CA SER A 815 26.84 0.56 -29.17
C SER A 815 26.28 1.50 -30.25
N ALA A 816 25.73 2.67 -29.89
CA ALA A 816 25.21 3.61 -30.86
C ALA A 816 26.33 4.22 -31.72
N THR A 817 27.45 4.64 -31.10
CA THR A 817 28.63 5.13 -31.84
C THR A 817 29.08 4.10 -32.89
N PHE A 818 29.22 2.84 -32.49
CA PHE A 818 29.69 1.80 -33.40
C PHE A 818 28.70 1.53 -34.53
N ARG A 819 27.38 1.59 -34.26
CA ARG A 819 26.37 1.51 -35.32
C ARG A 819 26.62 2.60 -36.37
N TYR A 820 26.59 3.88 -35.98
CA TYR A 820 26.61 5.00 -36.92
C TYR A 820 27.93 5.16 -37.69
N PHE A 821 29.07 4.87 -37.06
CA PHE A 821 30.40 5.13 -37.62
C PHE A 821 31.21 3.88 -37.96
N GLY A 822 30.84 2.72 -37.43
CA GLY A 822 31.48 1.45 -37.71
C GLY A 822 30.62 0.60 -38.65
N TYR A 823 29.56 0.02 -38.12
CA TYR A 823 28.72 -0.94 -38.84
C TYR A 823 28.06 -0.35 -40.09
N ASN A 824 27.45 0.83 -39.98
CA ASN A 824 26.73 1.44 -41.11
C ASN A 824 27.71 1.75 -42.26
N VAL A 825 28.92 2.21 -41.93
CA VAL A 825 30.00 2.46 -42.90
C VAL A 825 30.49 1.14 -43.54
N ALA A 826 30.71 0.10 -42.73
CA ALA A 826 31.08 -1.23 -43.21
C ALA A 826 30.04 -1.79 -44.19
N GLN A 827 28.75 -1.71 -43.81
CA GLN A 827 27.64 -2.14 -44.63
C GLN A 827 27.54 -1.34 -45.95
N ARG A 828 27.67 -0.01 -45.93
CA ARG A 828 27.61 0.81 -47.15
C ARG A 828 28.75 0.48 -48.13
N LEU A 829 29.96 0.29 -47.62
CA LEU A 829 31.14 0.02 -48.46
C LEU A 829 31.16 -1.40 -49.03
N THR A 830 30.23 -2.30 -48.66
CA THR A 830 30.05 -3.57 -49.39
C THR A 830 29.70 -3.38 -50.87
N SER A 831 29.09 -2.24 -51.22
CA SER A 831 28.72 -1.88 -52.59
C SER A 831 29.79 -1.10 -53.36
N SER A 832 30.93 -0.79 -52.74
CA SER A 832 32.00 -0.04 -53.38
C SER A 832 32.88 -0.94 -54.24
N GLU A 833 33.28 -0.44 -55.42
CA GLU A 833 34.25 -1.10 -56.31
C GLU A 833 35.72 -0.77 -55.94
N ARG A 834 35.93 0.13 -54.98
CA ARG A 834 37.26 0.67 -54.63
C ARG A 834 37.70 0.30 -53.23
N TRP A 835 36.74 0.27 -52.31
CA TRP A 835 36.98 0.07 -50.88
C TRP A 835 36.08 -1.03 -50.36
N HIS A 836 36.59 -1.78 -49.40
CA HIS A 836 35.79 -2.68 -48.58
C HIS A 836 36.09 -2.35 -47.13
N ALA A 837 35.06 -1.99 -46.36
CA ALA A 837 35.22 -1.79 -44.93
C ALA A 837 34.81 -3.03 -44.15
N THR A 838 35.63 -3.39 -43.18
CA THR A 838 35.40 -4.46 -42.22
C THR A 838 35.78 -3.95 -40.83
N TYR A 839 35.47 -4.72 -39.80
CA TYR A 839 35.73 -4.30 -38.43
C TYR A 839 36.34 -5.39 -37.56
N ALA A 840 37.09 -4.99 -36.54
CA ALA A 840 37.60 -5.86 -35.48
C ALA A 840 37.35 -5.21 -34.13
N PHE A 841 36.99 -6.02 -33.13
CA PHE A 841 36.96 -5.54 -31.76
C PHE A 841 38.37 -5.53 -31.17
N VAL A 842 38.66 -4.61 -30.24
CA VAL A 842 40.01 -4.51 -29.67
C VAL A 842 40.42 -5.84 -29.00
N GLU A 843 39.46 -6.57 -28.43
CA GLU A 843 39.59 -7.89 -27.83
C GLU A 843 39.97 -8.99 -28.85
N GLU A 844 39.64 -8.77 -30.13
CA GLU A 844 39.88 -9.72 -31.22
C GLU A 844 41.22 -9.47 -31.94
N LEU A 845 41.91 -8.36 -31.66
CA LEU A 845 43.09 -7.94 -32.42
C LEU A 845 44.22 -8.98 -32.42
N ALA A 846 44.31 -9.80 -31.37
CA ALA A 846 45.28 -10.88 -31.30
C ALA A 846 45.02 -11.99 -32.34
N GLN A 847 43.75 -12.28 -32.62
CA GLN A 847 43.31 -13.25 -33.63
C GLN A 847 43.12 -12.62 -35.02
N ALA A 848 42.86 -11.30 -35.11
CA ALA A 848 42.56 -10.58 -36.34
C ALA A 848 43.81 -10.17 -37.16
N ARG A 849 44.93 -10.93 -37.09
CA ARG A 849 46.20 -10.56 -37.74
C ARG A 849 46.06 -10.37 -39.24
N GLU A 850 45.28 -11.22 -39.90
CA GLU A 850 45.05 -11.15 -41.35
C GLU A 850 44.33 -9.87 -41.76
N LEU A 851 43.33 -9.41 -40.98
CA LEU A 851 42.66 -8.13 -41.22
C LEU A 851 43.64 -6.96 -41.07
N VAL A 852 44.47 -7.02 -40.03
CA VAL A 852 45.50 -6.00 -39.74
C VAL A 852 46.61 -5.98 -40.81
N GLU A 853 46.84 -7.11 -41.50
CA GLU A 853 47.77 -7.21 -42.63
C GLU A 853 47.18 -6.74 -43.96
N ALA A 854 45.89 -6.98 -44.18
CA ALA A 854 45.19 -6.54 -45.40
C ALA A 854 44.83 -5.05 -45.41
N ALA A 855 44.77 -4.40 -44.24
CA ALA A 855 44.31 -3.01 -44.08
C ALA A 855 45.18 -1.99 -44.82
N ALA A 856 44.57 -1.26 -45.76
CA ALA A 856 45.15 -0.10 -46.42
C ALA A 856 45.07 1.17 -45.55
N ALA A 857 44.05 1.25 -44.69
CA ALA A 857 43.89 2.25 -43.65
C ALA A 857 43.16 1.64 -42.44
N VAL A 858 43.42 2.18 -41.26
CA VAL A 858 42.79 1.77 -40.00
C VAL A 858 42.10 2.98 -39.39
N VAL A 859 40.88 2.81 -38.89
CA VAL A 859 40.15 3.84 -38.15
C VAL A 859 39.81 3.30 -36.77
N LEU A 860 40.31 3.96 -35.73
CA LEU A 860 39.97 3.67 -34.35
C LEU A 860 38.69 4.44 -34.01
N VAL A 861 37.58 3.74 -33.80
CA VAL A 861 36.26 4.32 -33.55
C VAL A 861 36.06 4.45 -32.05
N ARG A 862 36.19 5.68 -31.52
CA ARG A 862 35.99 6.04 -30.09
C ARG A 862 36.70 5.11 -29.10
N CYS A 863 37.84 4.54 -29.48
CA CYS A 863 38.60 3.65 -28.61
C CYS A 863 39.35 4.44 -27.53
N ARG A 864 39.51 3.85 -26.33
CA ARG A 864 40.41 4.36 -25.29
C ARG A 864 41.82 3.81 -25.53
N VAL A 865 42.86 4.63 -25.33
CA VAL A 865 44.24 4.14 -25.51
C VAL A 865 44.54 2.98 -24.55
N ARG A 866 45.14 1.91 -25.08
CA ARG A 866 45.52 0.68 -24.36
C ARG A 866 46.65 -0.06 -25.11
N PRO A 867 47.34 -1.04 -24.47
CA PRO A 867 48.51 -1.70 -25.05
C PRO A 867 48.25 -2.31 -26.44
N GLU A 868 47.07 -2.90 -26.66
CA GLU A 868 46.69 -3.53 -27.93
C GLU A 868 46.65 -2.51 -29.07
N LEU A 869 46.14 -1.29 -28.81
CA LEU A 869 46.06 -0.23 -29.81
C LEU A 869 47.43 0.36 -30.12
N VAL A 870 48.29 0.51 -29.12
CA VAL A 870 49.68 0.96 -29.32
C VAL A 870 50.44 -0.07 -30.16
N SER A 871 50.28 -1.36 -29.85
CA SER A 871 50.87 -2.46 -30.61
C SER A 871 50.36 -2.51 -32.06
N LEU A 872 49.04 -2.37 -32.24
CA LEU A 872 48.41 -2.27 -33.56
C LEU A 872 48.98 -1.10 -34.36
N ALA A 873 48.96 0.10 -33.80
CA ALA A 873 49.43 1.32 -34.44
C ALA A 873 50.91 1.20 -34.85
N ARG A 874 51.77 0.70 -33.96
CA ARG A 874 53.19 0.45 -34.26
C ARG A 874 53.34 -0.52 -35.44
N GLY A 875 52.60 -1.62 -35.44
CA GLY A 875 52.66 -2.65 -36.48
C GLY A 875 52.17 -2.17 -37.85
N VAL A 876 51.05 -1.45 -37.91
CA VAL A 876 50.49 -0.94 -39.17
C VAL A 876 51.30 0.24 -39.71
N LYS A 877 51.73 1.17 -38.85
CA LYS A 877 52.55 2.34 -39.25
C LYS A 877 53.93 1.94 -39.74
N ALA A 878 54.55 0.91 -39.18
CA ALA A 878 55.83 0.37 -39.68
C ALA A 878 55.73 -0.14 -41.14
N ARG A 879 54.53 -0.47 -41.60
CA ARG A 879 54.23 -0.90 -42.98
C ARG A 879 53.71 0.24 -43.86
N GLY A 880 53.64 1.46 -43.33
CA GLY A 880 53.11 2.64 -44.01
C GLY A 880 51.58 2.72 -44.04
N THR A 881 50.85 1.87 -43.32
CA THR A 881 49.38 1.99 -43.19
C THR A 881 49.05 3.11 -42.23
N ARG A 882 48.06 3.94 -42.58
CA ARG A 882 47.65 5.10 -41.77
C ARG A 882 46.59 4.71 -40.76
N VAL A 883 46.66 5.36 -39.60
CA VAL A 883 45.71 5.21 -38.51
C VAL A 883 44.95 6.52 -38.35
N ALA A 884 43.62 6.49 -38.42
CA ALA A 884 42.77 7.62 -38.06
C ALA A 884 42.09 7.38 -36.72
N TYR A 885 41.73 8.45 -36.04
CA TYR A 885 40.90 8.38 -34.82
C TYR A 885 39.56 9.07 -35.07
N LEU A 886 38.47 8.32 -34.93
CA LEU A 886 37.11 8.83 -35.03
C LEU A 886 36.56 9.09 -33.64
N ILE A 887 36.09 10.33 -33.41
CA ILE A 887 35.40 10.70 -32.18
C ILE A 887 34.14 11.51 -32.51
N ASP A 888 33.03 11.13 -31.89
CA ASP A 888 31.68 11.65 -32.16
C ASP A 888 31.27 12.80 -31.23
N ASP A 889 31.89 12.91 -30.05
CA ASP A 889 31.70 14.02 -29.11
C ASP A 889 33.03 14.74 -28.83
N ASN A 890 32.96 16.01 -28.44
CA ASN A 890 34.12 16.75 -27.96
C ASN A 890 34.51 16.29 -26.53
N ALA A 891 35.16 15.12 -26.45
CA ALA A 891 35.57 14.43 -25.23
C ALA A 891 37.11 14.23 -25.14
N LEU A 892 37.89 15.09 -25.80
CA LEU A 892 39.36 15.00 -25.83
C LEU A 892 39.99 15.81 -24.68
N GLY A 893 40.58 15.13 -23.72
CA GLY A 893 41.41 15.72 -22.66
C GLY A 893 40.64 16.20 -21.42
N VAL A 894 41.38 16.63 -20.39
CA VAL A 894 40.84 16.97 -19.07
C VAL A 894 39.87 18.17 -19.09
N GLU A 895 40.06 19.13 -20.00
CA GLU A 895 39.14 20.25 -20.16
C GLU A 895 37.73 19.79 -20.56
N ALA A 896 37.64 18.79 -21.44
CA ALA A 896 36.36 18.19 -21.83
C ALA A 896 35.75 17.38 -20.68
N ALA A 897 36.57 16.73 -19.86
CA ALA A 897 36.12 15.94 -18.72
C ALA A 897 35.34 16.77 -17.69
N GLN A 898 35.81 17.96 -17.34
CA GLN A 898 35.10 18.86 -16.40
C GLN A 898 33.67 19.16 -16.87
N ARG A 899 33.49 19.30 -18.18
CA ARG A 899 32.18 19.56 -18.77
C ARG A 899 31.30 18.32 -18.78
N ILE A 900 31.87 17.16 -19.15
CA ILE A 900 31.14 15.88 -19.13
C ILE A 900 30.71 15.52 -17.72
N VAL A 901 31.54 15.77 -16.70
CA VAL A 901 31.16 15.61 -15.28
C VAL A 901 29.93 16.46 -14.98
N GLY A 902 29.92 17.74 -15.38
CA GLY A 902 28.75 18.60 -15.16
C GLY A 902 27.46 18.10 -15.83
N LEU A 903 27.55 17.35 -16.93
CA LEU A 903 26.40 16.90 -17.73
C LEU A 903 25.96 15.45 -17.41
N MET A 904 26.89 14.58 -17.02
CA MET A 904 26.68 13.12 -16.95
C MET A 904 26.99 12.51 -15.59
N ALA A 905 27.67 13.22 -14.69
CA ALA A 905 27.97 12.70 -13.35
C ALA A 905 26.70 12.69 -12.49
N THR A 906 26.55 11.64 -11.69
CA THR A 906 25.45 11.55 -10.72
C THR A 906 25.65 12.55 -9.58
N ASP A 907 26.92 12.72 -9.17
CA ASP A 907 27.38 13.73 -8.23
C ASP A 907 28.62 14.44 -8.82
N PRO A 908 28.46 15.63 -9.41
CA PRO A 908 29.57 16.41 -9.95
C PRO A 908 30.67 16.76 -8.94
N THR A 909 30.42 16.63 -7.63
CA THR A 909 31.40 16.84 -6.57
C THR A 909 32.14 15.56 -6.16
N SER A 910 31.73 14.40 -6.68
CA SER A 910 32.37 13.10 -6.43
C SER A 910 33.79 13.07 -6.97
N GLU A 911 34.76 12.88 -6.08
CA GLU A 911 36.16 12.72 -6.46
C GLU A 911 36.36 11.52 -7.40
N PHE A 912 35.56 10.46 -7.19
CA PHE A 912 35.59 9.27 -8.02
C PHE A 912 35.09 9.54 -9.45
N GLU A 913 33.92 10.16 -9.63
CA GLU A 913 33.38 10.44 -10.97
C GLU A 913 34.25 11.45 -11.72
N ASN A 914 34.80 12.45 -11.02
CA ASN A 914 35.76 13.39 -11.60
C ASN A 914 37.04 12.69 -12.09
N ALA A 915 37.63 11.81 -11.27
CA ALA A 915 38.81 11.03 -11.64
C ALA A 915 38.52 10.06 -12.81
N PHE A 916 37.34 9.41 -12.79
CA PHE A 916 36.90 8.51 -13.84
C PHE A 916 36.77 9.23 -15.19
N TRP A 917 35.99 10.31 -15.26
CA TRP A 917 35.78 11.06 -16.51
C TRP A 917 37.06 11.72 -17.01
N SER A 918 37.92 12.23 -16.12
CA SER A 918 39.23 12.77 -16.49
C SER A 918 40.12 11.70 -17.12
N GLY A 919 40.21 10.53 -16.50
CA GLY A 919 40.97 9.41 -17.04
C GLY A 919 40.42 8.86 -18.37
N VAL A 920 39.10 8.88 -18.57
CA VAL A 920 38.48 8.48 -19.85
C VAL A 920 38.81 9.49 -20.96
N CYS A 921 38.57 10.78 -20.73
CA CYS A 921 38.81 11.82 -21.73
C CYS A 921 40.30 11.95 -22.07
N GLU A 922 41.18 11.74 -21.10
CA GLU A 922 42.62 11.72 -21.34
C GLU A 922 43.05 10.52 -22.19
N ARG A 923 42.45 9.34 -21.97
CA ARG A 923 42.70 8.19 -22.84
C ARG A 923 42.18 8.39 -24.26
N PHE A 924 41.08 9.13 -24.46
CA PHE A 924 40.64 9.55 -25.79
C PHE A 924 41.62 10.54 -26.43
N ARG A 925 42.13 11.50 -25.66
CA ARG A 925 43.19 12.41 -26.13
C ARG A 925 44.43 11.64 -26.58
N LEU A 926 44.93 10.71 -25.77
CA LEU A 926 46.09 9.88 -26.13
C LEU A 926 45.82 8.97 -27.33
N ALA A 927 44.61 8.44 -27.49
CA ALA A 927 44.22 7.69 -28.69
C ALA A 927 44.18 8.59 -29.94
N SER A 928 43.72 9.83 -29.80
CA SER A 928 43.81 10.84 -30.87
C SER A 928 45.26 11.21 -31.19
N GLU A 929 46.16 11.18 -30.20
CA GLU A 929 47.59 11.40 -30.40
C GLU A 929 48.27 10.24 -31.13
N LEU A 930 47.81 9.01 -30.91
CA LEU A 930 48.28 7.83 -31.61
C LEU A 930 47.99 7.86 -33.12
N ALA A 931 46.92 8.55 -33.54
CA ALA A 931 46.48 8.61 -34.93
C ALA A 931 47.24 9.64 -35.79
N ASP A 932 47.24 9.41 -37.10
CA ASP A 932 47.81 10.28 -38.15
C ASP A 932 46.81 11.35 -38.60
N ALA A 933 45.52 11.08 -38.47
CA ALA A 933 44.42 11.98 -38.82
C ALA A 933 43.22 11.78 -37.89
N LEU A 934 42.32 12.76 -37.86
CA LEU A 934 41.09 12.73 -37.08
C LEU A 934 39.86 12.67 -37.99
N VAL A 935 38.82 11.99 -37.55
CA VAL A 935 37.50 11.93 -38.21
C VAL A 935 36.44 12.36 -37.21
N VAL A 936 35.54 13.25 -37.62
CA VAL A 936 34.51 13.84 -36.75
C VAL A 936 33.16 13.95 -37.47
N PRO A 937 32.04 14.03 -36.73
CA PRO A 937 30.68 13.98 -37.28
C PRO A 937 30.26 15.16 -38.15
N ASN A 938 30.86 16.36 -37.98
CA ASN A 938 30.39 17.56 -38.65
C ASN A 938 31.50 18.61 -38.87
N GLY A 939 31.17 19.63 -39.66
CA GLY A 939 32.08 20.72 -39.99
C GLY A 939 32.52 21.58 -38.81
N TYR A 940 31.61 21.86 -37.85
CA TYR A 940 31.92 22.66 -36.67
C TYR A 940 33.03 22.02 -35.81
N PHE A 941 32.90 20.73 -35.52
CA PHE A 941 33.90 19.99 -34.75
C PHE A 941 35.21 19.87 -35.52
N ALA A 942 35.15 19.67 -36.84
CA ALA A 942 36.35 19.64 -37.68
C ALA A 942 37.13 20.95 -37.60
N ASP A 943 36.43 22.09 -37.70
CA ASP A 943 37.06 23.40 -37.61
C ASP A 943 37.59 23.70 -36.21
N LEU A 944 36.92 23.22 -35.16
CA LEU A 944 37.42 23.31 -33.79
C LEU A 944 38.74 22.55 -33.63
N LEU A 945 38.82 21.31 -34.11
CA LEU A 945 40.02 20.49 -34.02
C LEU A 945 41.15 21.02 -34.91
N ARG A 946 40.87 21.51 -36.12
CA ARG A 946 41.88 22.15 -37.00
C ARG A 946 42.57 23.35 -36.35
N ARG A 947 41.93 24.01 -35.37
CA ARG A 947 42.54 25.09 -34.58
C ARG A 947 43.39 24.59 -33.40
N ARG A 948 43.22 23.33 -32.98
CA ARG A 948 43.86 22.72 -31.80
C ARG A 948 44.91 21.67 -32.16
N THR A 949 44.93 21.15 -33.38
CA THR A 949 45.90 20.14 -33.85
C THR A 949 46.43 20.47 -35.25
N GLU A 950 47.64 20.02 -35.54
CA GLU A 950 48.25 20.07 -36.89
C GLU A 950 47.83 18.88 -37.76
N LYS A 951 47.11 17.91 -37.20
CA LYS A 951 46.68 16.70 -37.92
C LYS A 951 45.56 17.02 -38.92
N PRO A 952 45.53 16.35 -40.08
CA PRO A 952 44.39 16.41 -40.98
C PRO A 952 43.10 15.96 -40.29
N VAL A 953 42.02 16.72 -40.50
CA VAL A 953 40.70 16.43 -39.92
C VAL A 953 39.67 16.28 -41.04
N PHE A 954 39.04 15.11 -41.09
CA PHE A 954 38.00 14.74 -42.05
C PHE A 954 36.62 14.72 -41.38
N VAL A 955 35.58 14.95 -42.17
CA VAL A 955 34.18 14.87 -41.72
C VAL A 955 33.57 13.59 -42.27
N LEU A 956 32.88 12.86 -41.41
CA LEU A 956 32.05 11.72 -41.76
C LEU A 956 30.77 11.82 -40.94
N HIS A 957 29.62 12.00 -41.59
CA HIS A 957 28.34 12.13 -40.91
C HIS A 957 27.85 10.78 -40.39
N SER A 958 27.10 10.80 -39.29
CA SER A 958 26.30 9.65 -38.87
C SER A 958 25.27 9.30 -39.94
N SER A 959 25.00 8.00 -40.13
CA SER A 959 24.15 7.50 -41.22
C SER A 959 23.16 6.44 -40.74
N VAL A 960 22.14 6.12 -41.53
CA VAL A 960 21.22 5.00 -41.24
C VAL A 960 21.63 3.73 -42.00
N ASN A 961 21.33 2.55 -41.46
CA ASN A 961 21.59 1.26 -42.09
C ASN A 961 20.38 0.71 -42.88
N ASP A 962 20.57 -0.40 -43.60
CA ASP A 962 19.49 -1.04 -44.35
C ASP A 962 18.34 -1.50 -43.45
N GLU A 963 18.66 -2.00 -42.26
CA GLU A 963 17.66 -2.46 -41.29
C GLU A 963 16.74 -1.32 -40.84
N GLN A 964 17.30 -0.14 -40.53
CA GLN A 964 16.52 1.06 -40.21
C GLN A 964 15.63 1.47 -41.38
N VAL A 965 16.15 1.45 -42.61
CA VAL A 965 15.39 1.81 -43.80
C VAL A 965 14.28 0.80 -44.11
N GLU A 966 14.54 -0.51 -44.00
CA GLU A 966 13.56 -1.57 -44.20
C GLU A 966 12.40 -1.46 -43.21
N ILE A 967 12.73 -1.22 -41.92
CA ILE A 967 11.73 -0.97 -40.89
C ILE A 967 10.93 0.30 -41.20
N ALA A 968 11.60 1.39 -41.57
CA ALA A 968 10.96 2.64 -41.90
C ALA A 968 10.07 2.53 -43.15
N ASP A 969 10.46 1.76 -44.17
CA ASP A 969 9.64 1.45 -45.35
C ASP A 969 8.39 0.66 -44.96
N ALA A 970 8.52 -0.35 -44.10
CA ALA A 970 7.38 -1.12 -43.60
C ALA A 970 6.38 -0.24 -42.81
N ILE A 971 6.89 0.64 -41.95
CA ILE A 971 6.08 1.60 -41.17
C ILE A 971 5.32 2.57 -42.07
N VAL A 972 5.97 3.10 -43.11
CA VAL A 972 5.38 4.12 -44.00
C VAL A 972 4.43 3.51 -45.03
N SER A 973 4.72 2.31 -45.53
CA SER A 973 3.88 1.60 -46.51
C SER A 973 2.69 0.86 -45.89
N GLY A 974 2.72 0.61 -44.58
CA GLY A 974 1.67 -0.10 -43.85
C GLY A 974 0.31 0.62 -43.89
N ARG A 975 -0.78 -0.15 -44.03
CA ARG A 975 -2.14 0.40 -43.87
C ARG A 975 -2.35 0.79 -42.41
N ARG A 976 -2.57 2.08 -42.15
CA ARG A 976 -2.93 2.57 -40.81
C ARG A 976 -4.45 2.51 -40.62
N PRO A 977 -4.96 1.79 -39.60
CA PRO A 977 -6.33 1.94 -39.11
C PRO A 977 -6.64 3.39 -38.70
N ALA A 978 -7.92 3.69 -38.45
CA ALA A 978 -8.31 4.98 -37.89
C ALA A 978 -7.61 5.19 -36.54
N THR A 979 -6.91 6.32 -36.39
CA THR A 979 -6.26 6.73 -35.13
C THR A 979 -7.29 7.29 -34.15
N ASP A 980 -6.89 7.48 -32.91
CA ASP A 980 -7.68 8.14 -31.86
C ASP A 980 -7.98 9.64 -32.12
N GLY A 981 -7.51 10.20 -33.25
CA GLY A 981 -7.72 11.58 -33.65
C GLY A 981 -6.88 12.61 -32.88
N ARG A 982 -6.01 12.18 -31.96
CA ARG A 982 -5.15 13.07 -31.15
C ARG A 982 -3.92 13.52 -31.92
N PHE A 983 -3.50 14.76 -31.68
CA PHE A 983 -2.21 15.30 -32.11
C PHE A 983 -1.15 15.00 -31.05
N VAL A 984 -0.12 14.24 -31.40
CA VAL A 984 0.88 13.78 -30.43
C VAL A 984 2.23 14.46 -30.69
N VAL A 985 2.71 15.17 -29.69
CA VAL A 985 4.07 15.74 -29.64
C VAL A 985 4.98 14.71 -28.97
N GLY A 986 6.10 14.34 -29.59
CA GLY A 986 7.04 13.36 -29.04
C GLY A 986 8.35 13.99 -28.60
N TYR A 987 8.82 13.67 -27.40
CA TYR A 987 10.20 13.94 -26.97
C TYR A 987 10.84 12.66 -26.43
N PHE A 988 12.00 12.32 -27.02
CA PHE A 988 12.73 11.11 -26.71
C PHE A 988 14.11 11.51 -26.16
N SER A 989 14.24 11.57 -24.84
CA SER A 989 15.44 12.06 -24.16
C SER A 989 16.61 11.07 -24.27
N GLY A 990 16.33 9.77 -24.23
CA GLY A 990 17.35 8.71 -24.20
C GLY A 990 18.01 8.55 -22.82
N THR A 991 18.64 9.61 -22.30
CA THR A 991 19.33 9.67 -21.00
C THR A 991 18.90 10.88 -20.16
N SER A 992 19.17 10.85 -18.85
CA SER A 992 18.80 11.91 -17.89
C SER A 992 19.55 13.24 -18.11
N SER A 993 20.70 13.20 -18.80
CA SER A 993 21.51 14.38 -19.16
C SER A 993 20.80 15.38 -20.07
N HIS A 994 19.61 15.06 -20.59
CA HIS A 994 18.81 15.90 -21.50
C HIS A 994 17.66 16.64 -20.79
N GLN A 995 17.69 16.74 -19.46
CA GLN A 995 16.70 17.50 -18.69
C GLN A 995 16.75 19.00 -19.02
N GLU A 996 17.96 19.57 -19.05
CA GLU A 996 18.15 21.00 -19.35
C GLU A 996 17.74 21.35 -20.79
N ASP A 997 17.90 20.41 -21.72
CA ASP A 997 17.47 20.60 -23.11
C ASP A 997 15.96 20.78 -23.20
N PHE A 998 15.17 19.96 -22.50
CA PHE A 998 13.71 20.08 -22.55
C PHE A 998 13.21 21.38 -21.90
N ALA A 999 13.92 21.90 -20.89
CA ALA A 999 13.56 23.16 -20.25
C ALA A 999 13.51 24.35 -21.25
N LEU A 1000 14.24 24.27 -22.38
CA LEU A 1000 14.18 25.26 -23.46
C LEU A 1000 12.79 25.36 -24.12
N VAL A 1001 12.03 24.26 -24.11
CA VAL A 1001 10.77 24.12 -24.85
C VAL A 1001 9.57 23.88 -23.96
N GLU A 1002 9.80 23.53 -22.69
CA GLU A 1002 8.78 23.13 -21.73
C GLU A 1002 7.62 24.13 -21.66
N ASP A 1003 7.90 25.42 -21.52
CA ASP A 1003 6.85 26.44 -21.45
C ASP A 1003 6.01 26.52 -22.73
N GLY A 1004 6.66 26.43 -23.90
CA GLY A 1004 5.96 26.44 -25.19
C GLY A 1004 5.10 25.20 -25.39
N VAL A 1005 5.63 24.02 -25.04
CA VAL A 1005 4.91 22.75 -25.12
C VAL A 1005 3.73 22.72 -24.15
N VAL A 1006 3.93 23.09 -22.88
CA VAL A 1006 2.87 23.10 -21.86
C VAL A 1006 1.76 24.08 -22.25
N SER A 1007 2.10 25.30 -22.65
CA SER A 1007 1.14 26.31 -23.14
C SER A 1007 0.33 25.80 -24.34
N PHE A 1008 0.98 25.14 -25.30
CA PHE A 1008 0.32 24.52 -26.44
C PHE A 1008 -0.68 23.43 -26.00
N LEU A 1009 -0.27 22.53 -25.11
CA LEU A 1009 -1.15 21.45 -24.61
C LEU A 1009 -2.33 22.02 -23.81
N GLU A 1010 -2.14 23.05 -23.01
CA GLU A 1010 -3.23 23.65 -22.23
C GLU A 1010 -4.31 24.28 -23.12
N ARG A 1011 -3.95 24.82 -24.29
CA ARG A 1011 -4.91 25.42 -25.23
C ARG A 1011 -5.64 24.41 -26.13
N HIS A 1012 -5.03 23.25 -26.38
CA HIS A 1012 -5.56 22.26 -27.31
C HIS A 1012 -5.86 20.94 -26.63
N GLU A 1013 -7.12 20.72 -26.23
CA GLU A 1013 -7.54 19.51 -25.50
C GLU A 1013 -7.23 18.19 -26.24
N ASN A 1014 -7.23 18.23 -27.57
CA ASN A 1014 -6.95 17.07 -28.41
C ASN A 1014 -5.44 16.85 -28.71
N ALA A 1015 -4.56 17.63 -28.06
CA ALA A 1015 -3.12 17.44 -28.15
C ALA A 1015 -2.56 16.67 -26.92
N THR A 1016 -1.56 15.83 -27.11
CA THR A 1016 -0.89 15.11 -26.01
C THR A 1016 0.61 15.09 -26.20
N LEU A 1017 1.35 14.94 -25.10
CA LEU A 1017 2.80 14.80 -25.10
C LEU A 1017 3.19 13.36 -24.80
N LEU A 1018 4.06 12.78 -25.60
CA LEU A 1018 4.70 11.51 -25.35
C LEU A 1018 6.16 11.76 -24.95
N LEU A 1019 6.51 11.38 -23.72
CA LEU A 1019 7.87 11.46 -23.19
C LEU A 1019 8.47 10.05 -23.10
N GLY A 1020 9.63 9.84 -23.72
CA GLY A 1020 10.34 8.56 -23.68
C GLY A 1020 11.79 8.68 -23.25
N GLY A 1021 12.26 7.78 -22.39
CA GLY A 1021 13.65 7.75 -21.90
C GLY A 1021 13.75 7.98 -20.38
N ALA A 1022 14.88 8.52 -19.93
CA ALA A 1022 15.07 8.96 -18.55
C ALA A 1022 14.81 10.47 -18.46
N PHE A 1023 13.88 10.89 -17.60
CA PHE A 1023 13.42 12.29 -17.55
C PHE A 1023 12.70 12.58 -16.24
N LEU A 1024 13.00 13.72 -15.61
CA LEU A 1024 12.33 14.18 -14.41
C LEU A 1024 11.14 15.08 -14.77
N LEU A 1025 9.95 14.70 -14.34
CA LEU A 1025 8.74 15.50 -14.52
C LEU A 1025 8.66 16.59 -13.44
N ASP A 1026 8.42 17.82 -13.85
CA ASP A 1026 8.03 18.90 -12.94
C ASP A 1026 6.55 18.75 -12.51
N ASP A 1027 6.07 19.66 -11.66
CA ASP A 1027 4.68 19.65 -11.16
C ASP A 1027 3.65 19.82 -12.30
N ARG A 1028 3.99 20.59 -13.34
CA ARG A 1028 3.09 20.88 -14.47
C ARG A 1028 2.89 19.63 -15.34
N LEU A 1029 3.99 18.98 -15.72
CA LEU A 1029 3.96 17.74 -16.50
C LEU A 1029 3.28 16.60 -15.74
N GLN A 1030 3.45 16.51 -14.41
CA GLN A 1030 2.70 15.56 -13.58
C GLN A 1030 1.20 15.86 -13.56
N GLY A 1031 0.82 17.13 -13.45
CA GLY A 1031 -0.57 17.56 -13.57
C GLY A 1031 -1.18 17.11 -14.90
N LEU A 1032 -0.45 17.29 -16.01
CA LEU A 1032 -0.87 16.83 -17.33
C LEU A 1032 -0.89 15.29 -17.46
N LEU A 1033 0.05 14.58 -16.83
CA LEU A 1033 0.08 13.11 -16.77
C LEU A 1033 -1.19 12.55 -16.09
N SER A 1034 -1.58 13.10 -14.93
CA SER A 1034 -2.78 12.66 -14.20
C SER A 1034 -4.09 12.85 -14.99
N ARG A 1035 -4.10 13.83 -15.88
CA ARG A 1035 -5.21 14.13 -16.81
C ARG A 1035 -5.13 13.32 -18.12
N GLY A 1036 -4.15 12.43 -18.26
CA GLY A 1036 -3.94 11.63 -19.48
C GLY A 1036 -3.48 12.45 -20.68
N ARG A 1037 -2.89 13.63 -20.46
CA ARG A 1037 -2.35 14.54 -21.49
C ARG A 1037 -0.86 14.32 -21.75
N VAL A 1038 -0.16 13.69 -20.80
CA VAL A 1038 1.21 13.18 -20.96
C VAL A 1038 1.17 11.66 -20.94
N THR A 1039 1.92 11.02 -21.82
CA THR A 1039 2.14 9.57 -21.88
C THR A 1039 3.62 9.28 -21.71
N LEU A 1040 3.97 8.36 -20.82
CA LEU A 1040 5.36 8.01 -20.54
C LEU A 1040 5.74 6.69 -21.22
N MET A 1041 6.94 6.65 -21.80
CA MET A 1041 7.52 5.48 -22.45
C MET A 1041 8.88 5.15 -21.81
N PRO A 1042 9.20 3.86 -21.61
CA PRO A 1042 10.49 3.46 -21.07
C PRO A 1042 11.62 3.81 -22.04
N ARG A 1043 12.87 3.73 -21.56
CA ARG A 1043 14.02 3.68 -22.45
C ARG A 1043 13.93 2.44 -23.35
N VAL A 1044 14.13 2.62 -24.65
CA VAL A 1044 14.03 1.57 -25.66
C VAL A 1044 15.24 1.57 -26.60
N GLY A 1045 15.49 0.44 -27.26
CA GLY A 1045 16.48 0.34 -28.34
C GLY A 1045 16.04 1.07 -29.62
N TYR A 1046 16.97 1.29 -30.55
CA TYR A 1046 16.76 2.10 -31.76
C TYR A 1046 15.64 1.58 -32.68
N VAL A 1047 15.46 0.25 -32.79
CA VAL A 1047 14.37 -0.36 -33.57
C VAL A 1047 13.02 0.12 -33.03
N THR A 1048 12.79 -0.03 -31.73
CA THR A 1048 11.55 0.39 -31.07
C THR A 1048 11.41 1.91 -31.05
N LEU A 1049 12.52 2.65 -30.94
CA LEU A 1049 12.51 4.11 -31.02
C LEU A 1049 11.95 4.61 -32.37
N GLN A 1050 12.29 3.97 -33.50
CA GLN A 1050 11.72 4.32 -34.81
C GLN A 1050 10.19 4.16 -34.83
N TYR A 1051 9.64 3.09 -34.24
CA TYR A 1051 8.20 2.93 -34.11
C TYR A 1051 7.56 4.02 -33.25
N LEU A 1052 8.21 4.41 -32.15
CA LEU A 1052 7.72 5.50 -31.31
C LEU A 1052 7.77 6.86 -32.03
N GLN A 1053 8.87 7.16 -32.75
CA GLN A 1053 8.99 8.35 -33.58
C GLN A 1053 7.93 8.39 -34.71
N ALA A 1054 7.59 7.23 -35.28
CA ALA A 1054 6.53 7.12 -36.28
C ALA A 1054 5.10 7.25 -35.70
N SER A 1055 4.97 7.04 -34.38
CA SER A 1055 3.69 7.07 -33.68
C SER A 1055 3.22 8.48 -33.32
N VAL A 1056 4.13 9.46 -33.36
CA VAL A 1056 3.86 10.87 -33.03
C VAL A 1056 3.67 11.71 -34.29
N ASP A 1057 3.03 12.86 -34.17
CA ASP A 1057 2.80 13.80 -35.27
C ASP A 1057 3.98 14.75 -35.49
N VAL A 1058 4.78 14.98 -34.45
CA VAL A 1058 5.97 15.82 -34.47
C VAL A 1058 6.97 15.35 -33.42
N VAL A 1059 8.26 15.37 -33.75
CA VAL A 1059 9.35 15.12 -32.80
C VAL A 1059 9.98 16.44 -32.36
N LEU A 1060 10.17 16.60 -31.06
CA LEU A 1060 10.95 17.69 -30.49
C LEU A 1060 12.42 17.26 -30.38
N ALA A 1061 13.31 18.12 -30.85
CA ALA A 1061 14.76 17.97 -30.73
C ALA A 1061 15.40 19.24 -30.12
N PRO A 1062 15.03 19.62 -28.88
CA PRO A 1062 15.72 20.69 -28.19
C PRO A 1062 17.14 20.26 -27.84
N LEU A 1063 18.07 21.22 -27.92
CA LEU A 1063 19.46 21.05 -27.53
C LEU A 1063 20.04 22.42 -27.21
N VAL A 1064 20.57 22.63 -26.00
CA VAL A 1064 21.25 23.88 -25.62
C VAL A 1064 22.40 24.13 -26.59
N SER A 1065 22.45 25.28 -27.24
CA SER A 1065 23.49 25.57 -28.25
C SER A 1065 24.77 26.10 -27.60
N ASP A 1066 25.84 25.30 -27.68
CA ASP A 1066 27.18 25.67 -27.19
C ASP A 1066 28.29 24.91 -27.94
N GLU A 1067 29.57 25.12 -27.61
CA GLU A 1067 30.69 24.47 -28.34
C GLU A 1067 30.60 22.93 -28.39
N PHE A 1068 30.13 22.28 -27.34
CA PHE A 1068 30.05 20.82 -27.24
C PHE A 1068 28.85 20.29 -28.02
N THR A 1069 27.66 20.88 -27.84
CA THR A 1069 26.46 20.42 -28.55
C THR A 1069 26.49 20.74 -30.04
N ASN A 1070 27.20 21.79 -30.47
CA ASN A 1070 27.46 22.06 -31.88
C ASN A 1070 28.42 21.04 -32.53
N CYS A 1071 29.13 20.22 -31.74
CA CYS A 1071 29.91 19.09 -32.26
C CYS A 1071 29.09 17.80 -32.47
N LYS A 1072 27.84 17.74 -31.97
CA LYS A 1072 27.03 16.51 -31.99
C LYS A 1072 26.34 16.26 -33.34
N SER A 1073 26.06 14.99 -33.66
CA SER A 1073 25.32 14.58 -34.87
C SER A 1073 23.82 14.93 -34.83
N ALA A 1074 23.20 15.05 -36.01
CA ALA A 1074 21.77 15.34 -36.18
C ALA A 1074 20.84 14.11 -36.02
N LEU A 1075 21.17 13.15 -35.14
CA LEU A 1075 20.50 11.84 -35.05
C LEU A 1075 18.97 11.97 -34.89
N LYS A 1076 18.53 12.83 -33.95
CA LYS A 1076 17.10 13.04 -33.65
C LYS A 1076 16.30 13.54 -34.85
N ILE A 1077 16.95 14.17 -35.82
CA ILE A 1077 16.29 14.75 -37.00
C ILE A 1077 16.14 13.70 -38.09
N PHE A 1078 17.23 13.09 -38.53
CA PHE A 1078 17.16 12.16 -39.65
C PHE A 1078 16.49 10.83 -39.27
N GLU A 1079 16.54 10.39 -38.01
CA GLU A 1079 15.80 9.20 -37.55
C GLU A 1079 14.29 9.41 -37.55
N ALA A 1080 13.83 10.58 -37.10
CA ALA A 1080 12.43 10.98 -37.24
C ALA A 1080 12.04 11.14 -38.72
N GLY A 1081 12.95 11.74 -39.50
CA GLY A 1081 12.79 11.95 -40.94
C GLY A 1081 12.58 10.65 -41.71
N ILE A 1082 13.40 9.61 -41.48
CA ILE A 1082 13.24 8.35 -42.22
C ILE A 1082 11.88 7.72 -41.99
N VAL A 1083 11.23 7.86 -40.82
CA VAL A 1083 9.86 7.34 -40.61
C VAL A 1083 8.75 8.30 -41.04
N GLY A 1084 9.10 9.43 -41.66
CA GLY A 1084 8.17 10.42 -42.18
C GLY A 1084 7.60 11.36 -41.13
N THR A 1085 8.28 11.53 -39.99
CA THR A 1085 7.84 12.43 -38.91
C THR A 1085 8.66 13.73 -38.95
N PRO A 1086 8.03 14.90 -39.05
CA PRO A 1086 8.74 16.17 -39.03
C PRO A 1086 9.29 16.49 -37.63
N ALA A 1087 10.38 17.26 -37.59
CA ALA A 1087 11.02 17.69 -36.35
C ALA A 1087 10.94 19.21 -36.13
N VAL A 1088 10.83 19.61 -34.87
CA VAL A 1088 11.04 20.99 -34.40
C VAL A 1088 12.29 20.95 -33.52
N ALA A 1089 13.30 21.76 -33.82
CA ALA A 1089 14.63 21.62 -33.26
C ALA A 1089 15.27 22.96 -32.86
N SER A 1090 16.23 22.91 -31.94
CA SER A 1090 17.07 24.07 -31.61
C SER A 1090 18.03 24.44 -32.75
N PRO A 1091 18.55 25.67 -32.83
CA PRO A 1091 19.45 26.13 -33.88
C PRO A 1091 20.90 25.66 -33.67
N THR A 1092 21.12 24.38 -33.35
CA THR A 1092 22.49 23.83 -33.30
C THR A 1092 23.00 23.59 -34.73
N PHE A 1093 24.32 23.60 -34.89
CA PHE A 1093 24.99 23.48 -36.19
C PHE A 1093 24.45 22.31 -37.02
N SER A 1094 24.45 21.10 -36.46
CA SER A 1094 24.00 19.91 -37.18
C SER A 1094 22.50 19.88 -37.45
N TYR A 1095 21.67 20.46 -36.58
CA TYR A 1095 20.23 20.53 -36.82
C TYR A 1095 19.90 21.53 -37.94
N ALA A 1096 20.61 22.66 -37.98
CA ALA A 1096 20.47 23.63 -39.07
C ALA A 1096 20.93 23.07 -40.43
N GLU A 1097 21.89 22.14 -40.47
CA GLU A 1097 22.26 21.44 -41.70
C GLU A 1097 21.25 20.35 -42.09
N ALA A 1098 20.57 19.74 -41.11
CA ALA A 1098 19.63 18.64 -41.32
C ALA A 1098 18.18 19.08 -41.57
N ILE A 1099 17.85 20.36 -41.37
CA ILE A 1099 16.51 20.92 -41.53
C ILE A 1099 16.52 22.05 -42.56
N ASP A 1100 15.68 21.91 -43.58
CA ASP A 1100 15.28 23.01 -44.46
C ASP A 1100 14.03 23.66 -43.86
N GLN A 1101 14.15 24.91 -43.41
CA GLN A 1101 13.15 25.63 -42.62
C GLN A 1101 11.79 25.63 -43.32
N GLU A 1102 10.74 25.21 -42.61
CA GLU A 1102 9.36 25.07 -43.10
C GLU A 1102 9.15 24.06 -44.25
N VAL A 1103 10.20 23.36 -44.69
CA VAL A 1103 10.14 22.34 -45.74
C VAL A 1103 10.25 20.94 -45.15
N THR A 1104 11.28 20.67 -44.35
CA THR A 1104 11.50 19.36 -43.70
C THR A 1104 11.26 19.40 -42.19
N GLY A 1105 11.20 20.60 -41.59
CA GLY A 1105 11.01 20.80 -40.17
C GLY A 1105 11.05 22.28 -39.80
N PHE A 1106 11.22 22.57 -38.51
CA PHE A 1106 11.38 23.92 -37.98
C PHE A 1106 12.63 24.01 -37.10
N ILE A 1107 13.39 25.08 -37.27
CA ILE A 1107 14.40 25.57 -36.32
C ILE A 1107 13.78 26.68 -35.49
N CYS A 1108 13.91 26.60 -34.17
CA CYS A 1108 13.32 27.52 -33.21
C CYS A 1108 14.32 27.95 -32.13
N GLU A 1109 14.50 29.26 -31.96
CA GLU A 1109 15.45 29.84 -30.99
C GLU A 1109 14.77 30.27 -29.68
N SER A 1110 13.45 30.48 -29.69
CA SER A 1110 12.70 31.01 -28.56
C SER A 1110 11.42 30.20 -28.27
N PRO A 1111 10.95 30.12 -27.01
CA PRO A 1111 9.71 29.40 -26.65
C PRO A 1111 8.49 29.78 -27.49
N VAL A 1112 8.42 31.03 -27.97
CA VAL A 1112 7.35 31.53 -28.85
C VAL A 1112 7.41 30.91 -30.24
N GLU A 1113 8.61 30.68 -30.78
CA GLU A 1113 8.79 30.02 -32.07
C GLU A 1113 8.44 28.53 -31.98
N TRP A 1114 8.81 27.87 -30.88
CA TRP A 1114 8.42 26.48 -30.61
C TRP A 1114 6.90 26.33 -30.58
N ASP A 1115 6.22 27.22 -29.86
CA ASP A 1115 4.76 27.28 -29.80
C ASP A 1115 4.13 27.50 -31.19
N ALA A 1116 4.66 28.45 -31.97
CA ALA A 1116 4.18 28.74 -33.32
C ALA A 1116 4.39 27.58 -34.30
N ALA A 1117 5.53 26.87 -34.21
CA ALA A 1117 5.81 25.69 -35.03
C ALA A 1117 4.83 24.55 -34.71
N LEU A 1118 4.55 24.31 -33.42
CA LEU A 1118 3.54 23.33 -32.99
C LEU A 1118 2.15 23.71 -33.49
N GLU A 1119 1.76 24.99 -33.40
CA GLU A 1119 0.48 25.48 -33.91
C GLU A 1119 0.34 25.26 -35.42
N ALA A 1120 1.39 25.57 -36.20
CA ALA A 1120 1.40 25.37 -37.65
C ALA A 1120 1.22 23.90 -38.03
N LEU A 1121 1.89 22.99 -37.32
CA LEU A 1121 1.77 21.55 -37.53
C LEU A 1121 0.42 20.99 -37.07
N TYR A 1122 -0.14 21.52 -35.99
CA TYR A 1122 -1.45 21.14 -35.47
C TYR A 1122 -2.58 21.55 -36.41
N ALA A 1123 -2.60 22.80 -36.85
CA ALA A 1123 -3.68 23.40 -37.63
C ALA A 1123 -3.84 22.80 -39.05
N ASN A 1124 -2.77 22.26 -39.63
CA ASN A 1124 -2.79 21.78 -41.02
C ASN A 1124 -2.13 20.39 -41.18
N SER A 1125 -2.94 19.35 -41.05
CA SER A 1125 -2.50 17.95 -41.23
C SER A 1125 -1.96 17.65 -42.62
N GLY A 1126 -2.43 18.35 -43.66
CA GLY A 1126 -1.93 18.19 -45.03
C GLY A 1126 -0.53 18.77 -45.22
N ALA A 1127 -0.27 19.95 -44.66
CA ALA A 1127 1.06 20.56 -44.66
C ALA A 1127 2.05 19.73 -43.82
N ARG A 1128 1.62 19.28 -42.63
CA ARG A 1128 2.39 18.37 -41.77
C ARG A 1128 2.82 17.09 -42.50
N ARG A 1129 1.90 16.46 -43.23
CA ARG A 1129 2.21 15.25 -44.02
C ARG A 1129 3.26 15.52 -45.09
N LYS A 1130 3.10 16.61 -45.86
CA LYS A 1130 4.08 16.99 -46.90
C LYS A 1130 5.46 17.29 -46.32
N MET A 1131 5.51 17.92 -45.15
CA MET A 1131 6.76 18.17 -44.44
C MET A 1131 7.42 16.87 -44.00
N GLY A 1132 6.66 15.91 -43.47
CA GLY A 1132 7.17 14.57 -43.15
C GLY A 1132 7.69 13.81 -44.38
N GLU A 1133 6.99 13.88 -45.51
CA GLU A 1133 7.45 13.30 -46.80
C GLU A 1133 8.76 13.94 -47.28
N ALA A 1134 8.88 15.27 -47.17
CA ALA A 1134 10.10 16.00 -47.51
C ALA A 1134 11.26 15.66 -46.55
N ALA A 1135 10.99 15.55 -45.25
CA ALA A 1135 11.97 15.13 -44.24
C ALA A 1135 12.51 13.72 -44.53
N ARG A 1136 11.63 12.78 -44.91
CA ARG A 1136 12.04 11.43 -45.33
C ARG A 1136 12.92 11.46 -46.57
N ALA A 1137 12.50 12.19 -47.60
CA ALA A 1137 13.27 12.29 -48.84
C ALA A 1137 14.66 12.91 -48.58
N PHE A 1138 14.73 13.94 -47.75
CA PHE A 1138 16.00 14.56 -47.35
C PHE A 1138 16.89 13.59 -46.58
N ALA A 1139 16.33 12.88 -45.58
CA ALA A 1139 17.08 11.94 -44.76
C ALA A 1139 17.69 10.79 -45.60
N LEU A 1140 16.90 10.21 -46.50
CA LEU A 1140 17.38 9.14 -47.39
C LEU A 1140 18.41 9.62 -48.43
N ALA A 1141 18.32 10.88 -48.85
CA ALA A 1141 19.26 11.45 -49.83
C ALA A 1141 20.63 11.80 -49.24
N HIS A 1142 20.68 12.18 -47.94
CA HIS A 1142 21.90 12.69 -47.32
C HIS A 1142 22.53 11.75 -46.29
N TYR A 1143 21.73 10.93 -45.59
CA TYR A 1143 22.20 10.08 -44.49
C TYR A 1143 22.08 8.57 -44.79
N TYR A 1144 21.78 8.20 -46.03
CA TYR A 1144 21.67 6.80 -46.47
C TYR A 1144 22.28 6.60 -47.87
N GLY A 1145 22.51 5.33 -48.22
CA GLY A 1145 22.84 4.91 -49.58
C GLY A 1145 24.14 5.53 -50.13
N ASP A 1146 24.04 6.08 -51.34
CA ASP A 1146 25.18 6.54 -52.13
C ASP A 1146 25.90 7.74 -51.51
N ALA A 1147 25.20 8.63 -50.79
CA ALA A 1147 25.82 9.79 -50.14
C ALA A 1147 26.81 9.34 -49.06
N VAL A 1148 26.40 8.38 -48.22
CA VAL A 1148 27.23 7.81 -47.15
C VAL A 1148 28.40 7.03 -47.74
N ARG A 1149 28.16 6.24 -48.81
CA ARG A 1149 29.25 5.54 -49.53
C ARG A 1149 30.29 6.53 -50.05
N ALA A 1150 29.86 7.58 -50.75
CA ALA A 1150 30.76 8.56 -51.34
C ALA A 1150 31.58 9.31 -50.27
N GLU A 1151 30.97 9.69 -49.15
CA GLU A 1151 31.66 10.34 -48.05
C GLU A 1151 32.68 9.40 -47.38
N ALA A 1152 32.30 8.16 -47.09
CA ALA A 1152 33.20 7.15 -46.52
C ALA A 1152 34.40 6.85 -47.45
N GLU A 1153 34.17 6.75 -48.76
CA GLU A 1153 35.24 6.62 -49.76
C GLU A 1153 36.16 7.84 -49.78
N ALA A 1154 35.60 9.05 -49.70
CA ALA A 1154 36.37 10.29 -49.67
C ALA A 1154 37.28 10.37 -48.44
N VAL A 1155 36.76 9.98 -47.27
CA VAL A 1155 37.55 9.87 -46.03
C VAL A 1155 38.65 8.82 -46.21
N ALA A 1156 38.32 7.61 -46.67
CA ALA A 1156 39.29 6.52 -46.85
C ALA A 1156 40.41 6.89 -47.84
N GLU A 1157 40.08 7.52 -48.97
CA GLU A 1157 41.08 8.03 -49.91
C GLU A 1157 41.91 9.19 -49.33
N GLY A 1158 41.27 10.08 -48.58
CA GLY A 1158 41.94 11.17 -47.88
C GLY A 1158 43.03 10.65 -46.93
N LEU A 1159 42.75 9.57 -46.20
CA LEU A 1159 43.70 8.94 -45.29
C LEU A 1159 44.95 8.40 -45.99
N LEU A 1160 44.85 7.91 -47.24
CA LEU A 1160 46.01 7.46 -48.00
C LEU A 1160 46.99 8.60 -48.30
N GLY A 1161 46.49 9.84 -48.39
CA GLY A 1161 47.27 11.05 -48.63
C GLY A 1161 48.00 11.60 -47.39
N VAL A 1162 47.67 11.11 -46.20
CA VAL A 1162 48.25 11.59 -44.93
C VAL A 1162 49.63 10.96 -44.70
N PRO A 1163 50.64 11.68 -44.18
CA PRO A 1163 51.91 11.08 -43.78
C PRO A 1163 51.73 10.20 -42.53
N ALA A 1164 52.32 9.00 -42.53
CA ALA A 1164 52.34 8.16 -41.33
C ALA A 1164 53.26 8.79 -40.26
N LEU A 1165 52.71 9.12 -39.10
CA LEU A 1165 53.43 9.70 -37.97
C LEU A 1165 53.96 8.58 -37.06
N PRO A 1166 55.16 8.73 -36.45
CA PRO A 1166 55.63 7.78 -35.45
C PRO A 1166 54.68 7.70 -34.26
N VAL A 1167 54.72 6.59 -33.52
CA VAL A 1167 54.00 6.49 -32.23
C VAL A 1167 54.68 7.45 -31.24
N PRO A 1168 53.94 8.38 -30.60
CA PRO A 1168 54.54 9.33 -29.66
C PRO A 1168 55.06 8.65 -28.39
N ASP A 1169 56.25 9.03 -27.92
CA ASP A 1169 56.86 8.52 -26.68
C ASP A 1169 55.94 8.73 -25.45
N GLU A 1170 55.18 9.83 -25.43
CA GLU A 1170 54.22 10.15 -24.37
C GLU A 1170 53.14 9.08 -24.26
N VAL A 1171 52.60 8.62 -25.39
CA VAL A 1171 51.55 7.60 -25.43
C VAL A 1171 52.10 6.25 -24.94
N GLU A 1172 53.31 5.87 -25.36
CA GLU A 1172 53.95 4.63 -24.92
C GLU A 1172 54.22 4.66 -23.41
N GLN A 1173 54.81 5.76 -22.92
CA GLN A 1173 55.11 5.92 -21.50
C GLN A 1173 53.85 5.96 -20.64
N ALA A 1174 52.78 6.61 -21.10
CA ALA A 1174 51.52 6.67 -20.37
C ALA A 1174 50.92 5.28 -20.19
N VAL A 1175 50.91 4.46 -21.25
CA VAL A 1175 50.40 3.07 -21.18
C VAL A 1175 51.30 2.20 -20.30
N GLU A 1176 52.62 2.26 -20.45
CA GLU A 1176 53.59 1.46 -19.67
C GLU A 1176 53.57 1.80 -18.17
N LYS A 1177 53.44 3.08 -17.82
CA LYS A 1177 53.47 3.55 -16.43
C LYS A 1177 52.10 3.59 -15.77
N SER A 1178 51.04 3.27 -16.51
CA SER A 1178 49.65 3.39 -16.03
C SER A 1178 49.32 2.52 -14.82
N GLY A 1179 49.99 1.38 -14.62
CA GLY A 1179 49.68 0.45 -13.55
C GLY A 1179 48.26 -0.16 -13.62
N VAL A 1180 47.57 -0.05 -14.77
CA VAL A 1180 46.24 -0.64 -14.99
C VAL A 1180 46.33 -2.16 -14.87
N THR A 1181 45.52 -2.73 -13.98
CA THR A 1181 45.49 -4.19 -13.74
C THR A 1181 44.46 -4.90 -14.61
N SER A 1182 43.39 -4.19 -15.00
CA SER A 1182 42.36 -4.65 -15.92
C SER A 1182 41.98 -3.53 -16.88
N TRP A 1183 42.26 -3.71 -18.18
CA TRP A 1183 41.88 -2.75 -19.22
C TRP A 1183 40.40 -2.86 -19.61
N ASP A 1184 39.75 -3.95 -19.20
CA ASP A 1184 38.33 -4.23 -19.46
C ASP A 1184 37.41 -3.69 -18.35
N ASP A 1185 37.96 -3.19 -17.24
CA ASP A 1185 37.18 -2.57 -16.17
C ASP A 1185 36.92 -1.08 -16.51
N PRO A 1186 35.67 -0.70 -16.86
CA PRO A 1186 35.38 0.69 -17.14
C PRO A 1186 35.50 1.55 -15.88
N PHE A 1187 35.32 1.03 -14.67
CA PHE A 1187 35.22 1.78 -13.41
C PHE A 1187 36.52 1.86 -12.61
N GLN A 1188 37.62 1.27 -13.07
CA GLN A 1188 38.93 1.51 -12.46
C GLN A 1188 39.32 2.99 -12.69
N SER A 1189 38.92 3.86 -11.75
CA SER A 1189 39.47 5.20 -11.58
C SER A 1189 40.98 5.03 -11.50
N ASN A 1190 41.71 5.46 -12.50
CA ASN A 1190 43.16 5.35 -12.46
C ASN A 1190 43.79 6.74 -12.33
N PRO A 1191 44.25 7.11 -11.11
CA PRO A 1191 45.01 8.34 -10.88
C PRO A 1191 46.33 8.42 -11.67
N ALA A 1192 46.72 7.38 -12.41
CA ALA A 1192 47.89 7.44 -13.29
C ALA A 1192 47.63 8.17 -14.62
N PHE A 1193 46.35 8.32 -15.02
CA PHE A 1193 45.93 9.08 -16.21
C PHE A 1193 45.25 10.41 -15.88
N ALA A 1194 44.78 10.60 -14.64
CA ALA A 1194 44.29 11.89 -14.12
C ALA A 1194 45.45 12.66 -13.47
#